data_AF-A0A553RCL2-F1
#
_entry.id   AF-A0A553RCL2-F1
#
_cell.length_a   1.000
_cell.length_b   1.000
_cell.length_c   1.000
_cell.angle_alpha   90.00
_cell.angle_beta   90.00
_cell.angle_gamma   90.00
#
_symmetry.space_group_name_H-M   'P 1'
#
loop_
_entity.id
_entity.type
_entity.pdbx_description
1 polymer ?
#
loop_
_entity_poly.entity_id
_entity_poly.type
_entity_poly.pdbx_seq_one_letter_code
_entity_poly.pdbx_strand_id
1 'polypeptide(L)'
;MNQTHIDLLRLLAEVHFINGEVTIEKLCSVGADLNGLAVLSSEQLTHPPEAEANWKLYSDWLRDQWAYAIGQFQRGAELGAELGESWLVINAAVYLWNHSKGGMEDPYQLMTPSFSSVLELLRCTGHQGESTLMLMLCDAVIKGLLQSARVRQESQEPLESGRATEKTKRAMGKSVEKHGSNPGVHHENAAVLETRRALEVCEFALKLSNGDSAVVPLALRKKLLNSWVSIKQRLQQQINTRLDINDGGKNEAVRRMSGVLLALEMLQCNSHSQHKTMEFSVPASAVLIKMASECMWTDPAVELYVWTKLALYAHQTQEHCLVLSCTQKALRLEQQALHWVRNDPNALSSLCSVQELLSCAASVRGQSLIHEAQGHHRAHLESLTLLQSAVSLAEQAGSWSLCLNAAGIFWKLCVPLLETTQTRRELRKPLELVLQGLTKSLMRDRKTKTAFELKEDGAVKETPNSRDADDEKQLKLLGTMLNTLIKILGENGEWRRSLKLLEELKRDSHAHCKFTRLLLQQCVLVKARLGECVLSDMQRLTSPHSHLTVSSGNSNELFCSGLWHIAALNTEQPQQRLRYFQKAINVLKSSEVQWIKVDLLLEFSEWLFHSNFSLSVIRPLIEWAVDILLFTHTQKTT
;
A
#
# COMPACT_ATOMS: atom_id res chain seq x y z
N MET A 1 -54.49 -8.43 -11.11
CA MET A 1 -54.62 -6.99 -11.45
C MET A 1 -55.19 -6.87 -12.86
N ASN A 2 -55.96 -5.82 -13.16
CA ASN A 2 -56.38 -5.54 -14.55
C ASN A 2 -55.18 -5.04 -15.36
N GLN A 3 -55.13 -5.33 -16.67
CA GLN A 3 -53.98 -5.03 -17.53
C GLN A 3 -53.53 -3.56 -17.48
N THR A 4 -54.50 -2.63 -17.47
CA THR A 4 -54.22 -1.19 -17.37
C THR A 4 -53.52 -0.80 -16.07
N HIS A 5 -53.81 -1.48 -14.96
CA HIS A 5 -53.16 -1.24 -13.67
C HIS A 5 -51.72 -1.77 -13.66
N ILE A 6 -51.48 -2.92 -14.31
CA ILE A 6 -50.15 -3.50 -14.45
C ILE A 6 -49.25 -2.55 -15.25
N ASP A 7 -49.74 -2.05 -16.39
CA ASP A 7 -48.98 -1.16 -17.26
C ASP A 7 -48.66 0.20 -16.59
N LEU A 8 -49.57 0.72 -15.76
CA LEU A 8 -49.33 1.93 -14.97
C LEU A 8 -48.25 1.73 -13.89
N LEU A 9 -48.24 0.59 -13.20
CA LEU A 9 -47.21 0.29 -12.19
C LEU A 9 -45.83 0.07 -12.82
N ARG A 10 -45.76 -0.55 -14.00
CA ARG A 10 -44.50 -0.65 -14.76
C ARG A 10 -43.95 0.71 -15.14
N LEU A 11 -44.79 1.57 -15.71
CA LEU A 11 -44.41 2.93 -16.09
C LEU A 11 -43.95 3.74 -14.87
N LEU A 12 -44.62 3.57 -13.72
CA LEU A 12 -44.21 4.20 -12.48
C LEU A 12 -42.83 3.71 -12.00
N ALA A 13 -42.54 2.41 -12.12
CA ALA A 13 -41.22 1.87 -11.79
C ALA A 13 -40.12 2.44 -12.69
N GLU A 14 -40.36 2.57 -13.99
CA GLU A 14 -39.43 3.21 -14.93
C GLU A 14 -39.19 4.68 -14.59
N VAL A 15 -40.24 5.43 -14.24
CA VAL A 15 -40.12 6.82 -13.79
C VAL A 15 -39.23 6.93 -12.55
N HIS A 16 -39.37 6.00 -11.60
CA HIS A 16 -38.50 5.96 -10.43
C HIS A 16 -37.03 5.74 -10.82
N PHE A 17 -36.74 4.81 -11.74
CA PHE A 17 -35.37 4.58 -12.20
C PHE A 17 -34.76 5.81 -12.88
N ILE A 18 -35.49 6.43 -13.82
CA ILE A 18 -35.03 7.65 -14.51
C ILE A 18 -34.78 8.77 -13.50
N ASN A 19 -35.68 8.97 -12.53
CA ASN A 19 -35.55 10.01 -11.53
C ASN A 19 -34.32 9.80 -10.62
N GLY A 20 -34.06 8.55 -10.22
CA GLY A 20 -32.86 8.20 -9.45
C GLY A 20 -31.57 8.47 -10.24
N GLU A 21 -31.53 8.05 -11.50
CA GLU A 21 -30.37 8.21 -12.40
C GLU A 21 -30.05 9.70 -12.67
N VAL A 22 -31.06 10.48 -13.05
CA VAL A 22 -30.91 11.93 -13.31
C VAL A 22 -30.45 12.67 -12.05
N THR A 23 -30.94 12.28 -10.87
CA THR A 23 -30.51 12.89 -9.60
C THR A 23 -29.02 12.64 -9.36
N ILE A 24 -28.55 11.41 -9.56
CA ILE A 24 -27.14 11.05 -9.38
C ILE A 24 -26.24 11.74 -10.41
N GLU A 25 -26.62 11.75 -11.69
CA GLU A 25 -25.86 12.46 -12.72
C GLU A 25 -25.74 13.94 -12.40
N LYS A 26 -26.81 14.55 -11.89
CA LYS A 26 -26.80 15.95 -11.46
C LYS A 26 -25.85 16.17 -10.29
N LEU A 27 -25.85 15.30 -9.28
CA LEU A 27 -24.92 15.38 -8.15
C LEU A 27 -23.47 15.26 -8.61
N CYS A 28 -23.16 14.29 -9.49
CA CYS A 28 -21.83 14.13 -10.06
C CYS A 28 -21.39 15.35 -10.88
N SER A 29 -22.30 16.00 -11.62
CA SER A 29 -21.99 17.23 -12.37
C SER A 29 -21.59 18.42 -11.48
N VAL A 30 -21.98 18.41 -10.20
CA VAL A 30 -21.67 19.44 -9.21
C VAL A 30 -20.36 19.11 -8.44
N GLY A 31 -19.67 18.01 -8.80
CA GLY A 31 -18.41 17.62 -8.17
C GLY A 31 -18.58 16.90 -6.82
N ALA A 32 -19.77 16.35 -6.56
CA ALA A 32 -20.02 15.50 -5.41
C ALA A 32 -19.43 14.10 -5.64
N ASP A 33 -18.59 13.62 -4.71
CA ASP A 33 -18.12 12.24 -4.73
C ASP A 33 -19.29 11.28 -4.39
N LEU A 34 -19.21 10.06 -4.94
CA LEU A 34 -20.12 8.96 -4.64
C LEU A 34 -20.12 8.74 -3.12
N ASN A 35 -21.29 8.84 -2.47
CA ASN A 35 -21.57 8.75 -1.01
C ASN A 35 -21.79 10.08 -0.27
N GLY A 36 -21.91 11.22 -0.95
CA GLY A 36 -22.36 12.45 -0.30
C GLY A 36 -21.28 13.13 0.56
N LEU A 37 -20.00 12.88 0.28
CA LEU A 37 -18.89 13.66 0.80
C LEU A 37 -18.54 14.75 -0.22
N ALA A 38 -18.58 16.00 0.22
CA ALA A 38 -18.24 17.15 -0.63
C ALA A 38 -16.71 17.32 -0.70
N VAL A 39 -16.16 17.52 -1.90
CA VAL A 39 -14.71 17.75 -2.12
C VAL A 39 -14.43 19.25 -1.95
N LEU A 40 -13.55 19.62 -1.03
CA LEU A 40 -13.08 21.01 -0.90
C LEU A 40 -12.00 21.30 -1.96
N SER A 41 -12.15 22.41 -2.70
CA SER A 41 -11.10 22.94 -3.57
C SER A 41 -10.08 23.72 -2.75
N SER A 42 -8.78 23.51 -3.02
CA SER A 42 -7.61 23.99 -2.27
C SER A 42 -7.50 25.51 -2.04
N GLU A 43 -8.37 26.35 -2.62
CA GLU A 43 -8.25 27.82 -2.57
C GLU A 43 -9.08 28.47 -1.44
N GLN A 44 -9.90 27.72 -0.69
CA GLN A 44 -10.85 28.30 0.29
C GLN A 44 -10.53 28.08 1.78
N LEU A 45 -9.38 27.47 2.11
CA LEU A 45 -8.98 27.08 3.48
C LEU A 45 -8.59 28.24 4.43
N THR A 46 -9.09 29.45 4.22
CA THR A 46 -8.81 30.63 5.07
C THR A 46 -10.07 31.43 5.42
N HIS A 47 -11.15 30.79 5.87
CA HIS A 47 -12.41 31.50 6.16
C HIS A 47 -13.14 31.02 7.46
N PRO A 48 -13.95 31.92 8.09
CA PRO A 48 -14.45 31.85 9.48
C PRO A 48 -15.44 30.71 9.80
N PRO A 49 -15.77 30.45 11.08
CA PRO A 49 -16.69 29.37 11.53
C PRO A 49 -18.09 29.35 10.90
N GLU A 50 -18.57 30.46 10.32
CA GLU A 50 -19.82 30.50 9.54
C GLU A 50 -19.73 29.68 8.23
N ALA A 51 -18.53 29.54 7.66
CA ALA A 51 -18.28 28.71 6.48
C ALA A 51 -18.41 27.21 6.81
N GLU A 52 -18.05 26.79 8.03
CA GLU A 52 -18.19 25.39 8.49
C GLU A 52 -19.65 24.97 8.66
N ALA A 53 -20.51 25.85 9.19
CA ALA A 53 -21.94 25.57 9.35
C ALA A 53 -22.65 25.43 8.00
N ASN A 54 -22.34 26.32 7.04
CA ASN A 54 -22.86 26.24 5.67
C ASN A 54 -22.33 25.01 4.93
N TRP A 55 -21.08 24.62 5.17
CA TRP A 55 -20.50 23.41 4.61
C TRP A 55 -21.16 22.13 5.14
N LYS A 56 -21.45 22.08 6.45
CA LYS A 56 -22.20 20.98 7.05
C LYS A 56 -23.61 20.89 6.46
N LEU A 57 -24.31 22.01 6.32
CA LEU A 57 -25.63 22.07 5.69
C LEU A 57 -25.59 21.56 4.24
N TYR A 58 -24.58 21.96 3.47
CA TYR A 58 -24.36 21.49 2.10
C TYR A 58 -24.07 19.99 2.04
N SER A 59 -23.23 19.48 2.94
CA SER A 59 -22.89 18.06 3.05
C SER A 59 -24.09 17.20 3.46
N ASP A 60 -24.90 17.69 4.40
CA ASP A 60 -26.13 17.00 4.83
C ASP A 60 -27.17 17.00 3.69
N TRP A 61 -27.36 18.12 2.98
CA TRP A 61 -28.20 18.16 1.79
C TRP A 61 -27.73 17.17 0.72
N LEU A 62 -26.41 17.10 0.48
CA LEU A 62 -25.82 16.18 -0.49
C LEU A 62 -26.14 14.72 -0.11
N ARG A 63 -25.98 14.37 1.17
CA ARG A 63 -26.33 13.04 1.70
C ARG A 63 -27.81 12.72 1.51
N ASP A 64 -28.69 13.69 1.76
CA ASP A 64 -30.13 13.53 1.58
C ASP A 64 -30.50 13.30 0.11
N GLN A 65 -29.86 14.00 -0.83
CA GLN A 65 -30.06 13.77 -2.27
C GLN A 65 -29.59 12.39 -2.72
N TRP A 66 -28.46 11.91 -2.19
CA TRP A 66 -28.00 10.54 -2.43
C TRP A 66 -28.97 9.50 -1.88
N ALA A 67 -29.46 9.69 -0.65
CA ALA A 67 -30.46 8.82 -0.04
C ALA A 67 -31.78 8.82 -0.83
N TYR A 68 -32.20 9.98 -1.33
CA TYR A 68 -33.37 10.12 -2.20
C TYR A 68 -33.23 9.30 -3.48
N ALA A 69 -32.11 9.44 -4.20
CA ALA A 69 -31.86 8.72 -5.44
C ALA A 69 -31.83 7.20 -5.24
N ILE A 70 -31.17 6.74 -4.17
CA ILE A 70 -31.16 5.32 -3.76
C ILE A 70 -32.59 4.83 -3.46
N GLY A 71 -33.38 5.64 -2.76
CA GLY A 71 -34.78 5.35 -2.44
C GLY A 71 -35.66 5.22 -3.69
N GLN A 72 -35.36 5.96 -4.77
CA GLN A 72 -36.07 5.80 -6.04
C GLN A 72 -35.83 4.40 -6.64
N PHE A 73 -34.59 3.93 -6.67
CA PHE A 73 -34.28 2.58 -7.17
C PHE A 73 -34.96 1.50 -6.33
N GLN A 74 -34.97 1.64 -4.99
CA GLN A 74 -35.65 0.71 -4.10
C GLN A 74 -37.15 0.68 -4.36
N ARG A 75 -37.78 1.84 -4.56
CA ARG A 75 -39.22 1.90 -4.87
C ARG A 75 -39.55 1.22 -6.19
N GLY A 76 -38.71 1.40 -7.22
CA GLY A 76 -38.85 0.66 -8.48
C GLY A 76 -38.72 -0.86 -8.30
N ALA A 77 -37.83 -1.30 -7.41
CA ALA A 77 -37.69 -2.72 -7.06
C ALA A 77 -38.94 -3.28 -6.36
N GLU A 78 -39.51 -2.54 -5.41
CA GLU A 78 -40.74 -2.93 -4.70
C GLU A 78 -41.91 -3.10 -5.67
N LEU A 79 -42.09 -2.15 -6.59
CA LEU A 79 -43.12 -2.23 -7.64
C LEU A 79 -42.90 -3.45 -8.56
N GLY A 80 -41.64 -3.75 -8.92
CA GLY A 80 -41.29 -4.95 -9.66
C GLY A 80 -41.67 -6.24 -8.91
N ALA A 81 -41.46 -6.27 -7.59
CA ALA A 81 -41.85 -7.40 -6.77
C ALA A 81 -43.38 -7.53 -6.60
N GLU A 82 -44.10 -6.41 -6.45
CA GLU A 82 -45.57 -6.38 -6.43
C GLU A 82 -46.18 -6.94 -7.73
N LEU A 83 -45.52 -6.69 -8.86
CA LEU A 83 -45.92 -7.20 -10.18
C LEU A 83 -45.47 -8.65 -10.44
N GLY A 84 -44.55 -9.19 -9.63
CA GLY A 84 -43.91 -10.49 -9.88
C GLY A 84 -42.92 -10.46 -11.05
N GLU A 85 -42.41 -9.28 -11.40
CA GLU A 85 -41.53 -9.04 -12.54
C GLU A 85 -40.08 -8.88 -12.11
N SER A 86 -39.35 -9.99 -12.15
CA SER A 86 -37.94 -10.06 -11.74
C SER A 86 -37.01 -9.10 -12.48
N TRP A 87 -37.31 -8.75 -13.75
CA TRP A 87 -36.45 -7.87 -14.54
C TRP A 87 -36.38 -6.43 -13.97
N LEU A 88 -37.48 -5.93 -13.38
CA LEU A 88 -37.51 -4.63 -12.71
C LEU A 88 -36.65 -4.64 -11.44
N VAL A 89 -36.72 -5.72 -10.66
CA VAL A 89 -35.90 -5.89 -9.45
C VAL A 89 -34.42 -6.02 -9.80
N ILE A 90 -34.09 -6.74 -10.88
CA ILE A 90 -32.73 -6.85 -11.43
C ILE A 90 -32.23 -5.48 -11.88
N ASN A 91 -33.02 -4.69 -12.61
CA ASN A 91 -32.62 -3.35 -13.04
C ASN A 91 -32.31 -2.45 -11.84
N ALA A 92 -33.15 -2.46 -10.81
CA ALA A 92 -32.88 -1.72 -9.58
C ALA A 92 -31.57 -2.13 -8.91
N ALA A 93 -31.28 -3.44 -8.87
CA ALA A 93 -30.02 -3.98 -8.38
C ALA A 93 -28.81 -3.52 -9.21
N VAL A 94 -28.93 -3.48 -10.54
CA VAL A 94 -27.89 -2.99 -11.46
C VAL A 94 -27.62 -1.51 -11.24
N TYR A 95 -28.66 -0.67 -11.16
CA TYR A 95 -28.51 0.76 -10.87
C TYR A 95 -27.79 1.01 -9.55
N LEU A 96 -28.27 0.36 -8.47
CA LEU A 96 -27.63 0.47 -7.16
C LEU A 96 -26.18 0.00 -7.18
N TRP A 97 -25.88 -1.09 -7.88
CA TRP A 97 -24.53 -1.62 -7.99
C TRP A 97 -23.59 -0.69 -8.78
N ASN A 98 -24.04 -0.18 -9.93
CA ASN A 98 -23.23 0.68 -10.79
C ASN A 98 -22.91 2.01 -10.13
N HIS A 99 -23.88 2.64 -9.47
CA HIS A 99 -23.68 3.91 -8.78
C HIS A 99 -22.98 3.79 -7.43
N SER A 100 -22.75 2.58 -6.91
CA SER A 100 -21.97 2.37 -5.69
C SER A 100 -20.52 1.93 -5.95
N LYS A 101 -20.21 1.44 -7.17
CA LYS A 101 -18.94 0.82 -7.53
C LYS A 101 -17.69 1.70 -7.29
N GLY A 102 -17.80 3.01 -7.44
CA GLY A 102 -16.66 3.94 -7.29
C GLY A 102 -16.29 4.31 -5.84
N GLY A 103 -17.06 3.88 -4.84
CA GLY A 103 -16.83 4.22 -3.43
C GLY A 103 -16.43 3.06 -2.52
N MET A 104 -16.38 1.82 -3.01
CA MET A 104 -16.44 0.56 -2.24
C MET A 104 -15.28 0.22 -1.26
N GLU A 105 -14.38 1.15 -0.92
CA GLU A 105 -13.34 0.87 0.10
C GLU A 105 -13.76 1.27 1.52
N ASP A 106 -14.72 2.20 1.69
CA ASP A 106 -15.23 2.63 3.01
C ASP A 106 -16.76 2.84 3.24
N PRO A 107 -17.74 2.45 2.38
CA PRO A 107 -19.17 2.72 2.62
C PRO A 107 -20.04 1.46 2.61
N TYR A 108 -19.47 0.26 2.82
CA TYR A 108 -20.26 -0.96 2.85
C TYR A 108 -21.36 -0.87 3.92
N GLN A 109 -21.07 -0.29 5.10
CA GLN A 109 -22.07 -0.04 6.14
C GLN A 109 -23.24 0.83 5.64
N LEU A 110 -22.97 1.90 4.91
CA LEU A 110 -23.99 2.87 4.48
C LEU A 110 -24.94 2.26 3.44
N MET A 111 -24.41 1.44 2.53
CA MET A 111 -25.19 0.80 1.47
C MET A 111 -25.79 -0.55 1.88
N THR A 112 -25.38 -1.12 3.02
CA THR A 112 -25.87 -2.43 3.51
C THR A 112 -27.39 -2.51 3.60
N PRO A 113 -28.12 -1.52 4.16
CA PRO A 113 -29.57 -1.58 4.23
C PRO A 113 -30.22 -1.66 2.84
N SER A 114 -29.72 -0.86 1.91
CA SER A 114 -30.27 -0.79 0.55
C SER A 114 -30.00 -2.06 -0.25
N PHE A 115 -28.77 -2.59 -0.18
CA PHE A 115 -28.45 -3.88 -0.80
C PHE A 115 -29.19 -5.04 -0.15
N SER A 116 -29.37 -5.03 1.17
CA SER A 116 -30.13 -6.07 1.88
C SER A 116 -31.58 -6.09 1.42
N SER A 117 -32.23 -4.92 1.30
CA SER A 117 -33.60 -4.81 0.83
C SER A 117 -33.78 -5.40 -0.58
N VAL A 118 -32.95 -4.97 -1.53
CA VAL A 118 -33.04 -5.45 -2.92
C VAL A 118 -32.64 -6.93 -3.04
N LEU A 119 -31.70 -7.41 -2.22
CA LEU A 119 -31.35 -8.83 -2.17
C LEU A 119 -32.53 -9.71 -1.74
N GLU A 120 -33.32 -9.29 -0.75
CA GLU A 120 -34.53 -10.04 -0.36
C GLU A 120 -35.60 -10.01 -1.45
N LEU A 121 -35.79 -8.88 -2.14
CA LEU A 121 -36.70 -8.81 -3.29
C LEU A 121 -36.27 -9.74 -4.44
N LEU A 122 -34.97 -9.82 -4.73
CA LEU A 122 -34.43 -10.75 -5.72
C LEU A 122 -34.59 -12.22 -5.32
N ARG A 123 -34.50 -12.53 -4.02
CA ARG A 123 -34.76 -13.89 -3.51
C ARG A 123 -36.22 -14.30 -3.72
N CYS A 124 -37.16 -13.37 -3.58
CA CYS A 124 -38.58 -13.63 -3.77
C CYS A 124 -38.99 -13.72 -5.25
N THR A 125 -38.43 -12.86 -6.11
CA THR A 125 -38.83 -12.74 -7.52
C THR A 125 -38.00 -13.60 -8.49
N GLY A 126 -36.81 -14.03 -8.07
CA GLY A 126 -35.86 -14.76 -8.90
C GLY A 126 -34.89 -13.86 -9.65
N HIS A 127 -33.73 -14.41 -10.02
CA HIS A 127 -32.61 -13.66 -10.60
C HIS A 127 -32.42 -13.85 -12.12
N GLN A 128 -33.29 -14.60 -12.82
CA GLN A 128 -33.28 -14.76 -14.30
C GLN A 128 -31.91 -15.03 -14.96
N GLY A 129 -31.02 -15.76 -14.29
CA GLY A 129 -29.66 -16.02 -14.77
C GLY A 129 -28.58 -15.03 -14.31
N GLU A 130 -28.94 -13.92 -13.66
CA GLU A 130 -28.01 -12.92 -13.09
C GLU A 130 -27.42 -13.36 -11.73
N SER A 131 -26.93 -14.60 -11.67
CA SER A 131 -26.34 -15.16 -10.46
C SER A 131 -25.09 -14.40 -10.00
N THR A 132 -24.30 -13.84 -10.93
CA THR A 132 -23.10 -13.05 -10.60
C THR A 132 -23.46 -11.76 -9.84
N LEU A 133 -24.46 -11.00 -10.31
CA LEU A 133 -24.94 -9.80 -9.62
C LEU A 133 -25.48 -10.14 -8.22
N MET A 134 -26.28 -11.21 -8.12
CA MET A 134 -26.83 -11.65 -6.84
C MET A 134 -25.73 -11.99 -5.82
N LEU A 135 -24.67 -12.67 -6.26
CA LEU A 135 -23.53 -13.02 -5.41
C LEU A 135 -22.66 -11.81 -5.05
N MET A 136 -22.53 -10.84 -5.96
CA MET A 136 -21.84 -9.57 -5.69
C MET A 136 -22.57 -8.74 -4.63
N LEU A 137 -23.92 -8.71 -4.67
CA LEU A 137 -24.74 -8.12 -3.61
C LEU A 137 -24.59 -8.87 -2.28
N CYS A 138 -24.57 -10.21 -2.30
CA CYS A 138 -24.32 -10.99 -1.09
C CYS A 138 -22.96 -10.65 -0.47
N ASP A 139 -21.88 -10.61 -1.27
CA ASP A 139 -20.53 -10.24 -0.79
C ASP A 139 -20.52 -8.84 -0.15
N ALA A 140 -21.18 -7.86 -0.76
CA ALA A 140 -21.29 -6.50 -0.23
C ALA A 140 -22.06 -6.44 1.11
N VAL A 141 -23.21 -7.12 1.19
CA VAL A 141 -24.01 -7.21 2.43
C VAL A 141 -23.24 -7.89 3.55
N ILE A 142 -22.55 -9.00 3.25
CA ILE A 142 -21.74 -9.74 4.22
C ILE A 142 -20.64 -8.84 4.80
N LYS A 143 -19.89 -8.13 3.94
CA LYS A 143 -18.84 -7.20 4.38
C LYS A 143 -19.37 -6.08 5.26
N GLY A 144 -20.49 -5.47 4.87
CA GLY A 144 -21.07 -4.38 5.65
C GLY A 144 -21.62 -4.83 7.01
N LEU A 145 -22.23 -6.02 7.10
CA LEU A 145 -22.63 -6.63 8.38
C LEU A 145 -21.41 -6.93 9.27
N LEU A 146 -20.33 -7.46 8.71
CA LEU A 146 -19.09 -7.73 9.45
C LEU A 146 -18.41 -6.44 9.95
N GLN A 147 -18.42 -5.38 9.14
CA GLN A 147 -17.89 -4.08 9.53
C GLN A 147 -18.73 -3.46 10.65
N SER A 148 -20.07 -3.52 10.56
CA SER A 148 -20.98 -3.06 11.64
C SER A 148 -20.74 -3.83 12.94
N ALA A 149 -20.63 -5.16 12.86
CA ALA A 149 -20.36 -5.99 14.02
C ALA A 149 -19.04 -5.62 14.71
N ARG A 150 -17.99 -5.28 13.94
CA ARG A 150 -16.70 -4.83 14.46
C ARG A 150 -16.81 -3.50 15.20
N VAL A 151 -17.42 -2.48 14.60
CA VAL A 151 -17.59 -1.15 15.24
C VAL A 151 -18.37 -1.26 16.56
N ARG A 152 -19.40 -2.12 16.59
CA ARG A 152 -20.19 -2.36 17.80
C ARG A 152 -19.43 -3.12 18.88
N GLN A 153 -18.49 -4.00 18.53
CA GLN A 153 -17.60 -4.67 19.48
C GLN A 153 -16.61 -3.69 20.12
N GLU A 154 -16.00 -2.81 19.31
CA GLU A 154 -15.04 -1.80 19.77
C GLU A 154 -15.70 -0.74 20.69
N SER A 155 -16.98 -0.44 20.46
CA SER A 155 -17.78 0.47 21.29
C SER A 155 -18.20 -0.12 22.66
N GLN A 156 -18.02 -1.44 22.86
CA GLN A 156 -18.48 -2.17 24.06
C GLN A 156 -17.35 -2.56 25.03
N GLU A 157 -16.08 -2.25 24.74
CA GLU A 157 -14.99 -2.43 25.72
C GLU A 157 -15.04 -1.32 26.80
N PRO A 158 -15.23 -1.64 28.10
CA PRO A 158 -15.20 -0.64 29.14
C PRO A 158 -13.76 -0.20 29.46
N LEU A 159 -13.53 1.11 29.42
CA LEU A 159 -12.45 1.77 30.16
C LEU A 159 -12.59 1.43 31.65
N GLU A 160 -11.83 0.47 32.17
CA GLU A 160 -11.39 0.44 33.58
C GLU A 160 -10.32 -0.65 33.80
N SER A 161 -9.08 -0.34 33.42
CA SER A 161 -7.90 -0.87 34.10
C SER A 161 -7.37 0.21 35.05
N GLY A 162 -7.52 0.00 36.37
CA GLY A 162 -6.75 0.79 37.34
C GLY A 162 -7.41 0.98 38.70
N ARG A 163 -7.35 -0.04 39.55
CA ARG A 163 -6.61 0.00 40.83
C ARG A 163 -6.90 -1.25 41.66
N ALA A 164 -5.86 -2.05 41.85
CA ALA A 164 -5.78 -2.95 42.98
C ALA A 164 -5.55 -2.13 44.26
N THR A 165 -6.34 -2.41 45.30
CA THR A 165 -5.86 -2.46 46.69
C THR A 165 -6.68 -3.45 47.50
N GLU A 166 -5.95 -4.22 48.27
CA GLU A 166 -6.33 -5.39 49.07
C GLU A 166 -7.30 -5.07 50.24
N LYS A 167 -8.10 -6.06 50.66
CA LYS A 167 -8.03 -6.67 52.01
C LYS A 167 -9.10 -7.76 52.25
N THR A 168 -8.62 -9.00 52.40
CA THR A 168 -8.89 -9.98 53.47
C THR A 168 -10.30 -10.11 54.10
N LYS A 169 -10.95 -11.28 53.97
CA LYS A 169 -11.06 -12.33 55.01
C LYS A 169 -11.98 -13.49 54.60
N ARG A 170 -11.52 -14.71 54.92
CA ARG A 170 -12.21 -16.02 54.81
C ARG A 170 -13.42 -16.12 55.75
N ALA A 171 -14.47 -16.82 55.33
CA ALA A 171 -15.28 -17.67 56.19
C ALA A 171 -16.00 -18.77 55.38
N MET A 172 -15.94 -19.98 55.94
CA MET A 172 -16.50 -21.25 55.46
C MET A 172 -17.98 -21.38 55.87
N GLY A 173 -18.83 -22.02 55.06
CA GLY A 173 -20.18 -22.43 55.48
C GLY A 173 -20.95 -23.22 54.43
N LYS A 174 -21.40 -24.44 54.78
CA LYS A 174 -22.04 -25.46 53.94
C LYS A 174 -23.56 -25.21 53.72
N SER A 175 -24.05 -25.74 52.60
CA SER A 175 -25.23 -26.64 52.47
C SER A 175 -26.53 -26.15 51.79
N VAL A 176 -27.03 -27.06 50.96
CA VAL A 176 -28.41 -27.37 50.50
C VAL A 176 -28.92 -26.73 49.21
N GLU A 177 -29.26 -27.66 48.31
CA GLU A 177 -30.01 -27.57 47.06
C GLU A 177 -31.30 -26.75 47.16
N LYS A 178 -31.61 -26.02 46.08
CA LYS A 178 -32.95 -26.05 45.49
C LYS A 178 -32.93 -25.55 44.05
N HIS A 179 -33.49 -26.39 43.19
CA HIS A 179 -33.88 -26.04 41.82
C HIS A 179 -34.64 -24.73 41.78
N GLY A 180 -34.22 -23.86 40.86
CA GLY A 180 -34.87 -22.62 40.50
C GLY A 180 -34.33 -22.18 39.15
N SER A 181 -34.81 -22.84 38.10
CA SER A 181 -34.61 -22.45 36.71
C SER A 181 -35.12 -21.02 36.52
N ASN A 182 -34.22 -20.04 36.49
CA ASN A 182 -34.46 -18.78 35.81
C ASN A 182 -33.73 -18.84 34.48
N PRO A 183 -34.41 -18.66 33.33
CA PRO A 183 -33.72 -18.39 32.08
C PRO A 183 -33.12 -17.00 32.23
N GLY A 184 -31.85 -16.94 32.60
CA GLY A 184 -31.06 -15.73 32.45
C GLY A 184 -31.11 -15.38 30.97
N VAL A 185 -31.83 -14.30 30.65
CA VAL A 185 -31.83 -13.69 29.33
C VAL A 185 -30.37 -13.31 29.04
N HIS A 186 -29.65 -14.20 28.38
CA HIS A 186 -28.46 -13.84 27.63
C HIS A 186 -28.95 -12.80 26.63
N HIS A 187 -28.71 -11.52 26.91
CA HIS A 187 -28.78 -10.51 25.87
C HIS A 187 -27.78 -10.94 24.81
N GLU A 188 -28.26 -11.52 23.71
CA GLU A 188 -27.41 -11.83 22.57
C GLU A 188 -26.80 -10.51 22.10
N ASN A 189 -25.47 -10.41 22.18
CA ASN A 189 -24.75 -9.23 21.75
C ASN A 189 -25.13 -8.91 20.30
N ALA A 190 -25.55 -7.67 20.03
CA ALA A 190 -26.00 -7.24 18.70
C ALA A 190 -24.96 -7.54 17.60
N ALA A 191 -23.67 -7.49 17.91
CA ALA A 191 -22.58 -7.86 17.00
C ALA A 191 -22.59 -9.37 16.64
N VAL A 192 -22.96 -10.24 17.57
CA VAL A 192 -23.07 -11.69 17.32
C VAL A 192 -24.27 -11.99 16.42
N LEU A 193 -25.39 -11.28 16.62
CA LEU A 193 -26.57 -11.37 15.76
C LEU A 193 -26.26 -10.94 14.31
N GLU A 194 -25.58 -9.81 14.13
CA GLU A 194 -25.15 -9.35 12.79
C GLU A 194 -24.18 -10.34 12.14
N THR A 195 -23.27 -10.93 12.92
CA THR A 195 -22.35 -11.97 12.42
C THR A 195 -23.09 -13.25 12.01
N ARG A 196 -24.14 -13.65 12.74
CA ARG A 196 -25.01 -14.78 12.34
C ARG A 196 -25.81 -14.47 11.08
N ARG A 197 -26.35 -13.27 10.95
CA ARG A 197 -27.03 -12.85 9.72
C ARG A 197 -26.08 -12.86 8.52
N ALA A 198 -24.84 -12.41 8.70
CA ALA A 198 -23.80 -12.52 7.68
C ALA A 198 -23.52 -13.98 7.30
N LEU A 199 -23.53 -14.90 8.27
CA LEU A 199 -23.39 -16.34 8.01
C LEU A 199 -24.52 -16.87 7.12
N GLU A 200 -25.77 -16.53 7.41
CA GLU A 200 -26.94 -16.97 6.63
C GLU A 200 -26.88 -16.50 5.17
N VAL A 201 -26.53 -15.23 4.96
CA VAL A 201 -26.36 -14.67 3.61
C VAL A 201 -25.20 -15.34 2.88
N CYS A 202 -24.11 -15.64 3.58
CA CYS A 202 -22.94 -16.31 3.02
C CYS A 202 -23.22 -17.76 2.62
N GLU A 203 -23.90 -18.54 3.48
CA GLU A 203 -24.27 -19.93 3.18
C GLU A 203 -25.28 -20.01 2.03
N PHE A 204 -26.20 -19.05 1.93
CA PHE A 204 -27.08 -18.90 0.77
C PHE A 204 -26.27 -18.66 -0.52
N ALA A 205 -25.34 -17.70 -0.51
CA ALA A 205 -24.52 -17.36 -1.65
C ALA A 205 -23.64 -18.55 -2.11
N LEU A 206 -23.04 -19.27 -1.16
CA LEU A 206 -22.24 -20.46 -1.46
C LEU A 206 -23.09 -21.56 -2.11
N LYS A 207 -24.30 -21.85 -1.59
CA LYS A 207 -25.23 -22.82 -2.21
C LYS A 207 -25.59 -22.42 -3.65
N LEU A 208 -25.91 -21.15 -3.87
CA LEU A 208 -26.25 -20.63 -5.20
C LEU A 208 -25.08 -20.79 -6.18
N SER A 209 -23.84 -20.54 -5.73
CA SER A 209 -22.65 -20.67 -6.57
C SER A 209 -22.26 -22.10 -6.94
N ASN A 210 -22.94 -23.13 -6.40
CA ASN A 210 -22.77 -24.53 -6.78
C ASN A 210 -23.85 -25.07 -7.74
N GLY A 211 -24.87 -24.26 -8.05
CA GLY A 211 -25.98 -24.67 -8.90
C GLY A 211 -25.60 -24.76 -10.38
N ASP A 212 -26.31 -25.61 -11.13
CA ASP A 212 -26.08 -25.86 -12.57
C ASP A 212 -26.51 -24.68 -13.48
N SER A 213 -27.12 -23.61 -12.93
CA SER A 213 -27.87 -22.61 -13.72
C SER A 213 -27.03 -21.45 -14.28
N ALA A 214 -25.81 -21.20 -13.79
CA ALA A 214 -24.92 -20.15 -14.32
C ALA A 214 -23.45 -20.37 -13.91
N VAL A 215 -22.51 -20.12 -14.83
CA VAL A 215 -21.06 -20.18 -14.55
C VAL A 215 -20.66 -18.95 -13.72
N VAL A 216 -20.49 -19.15 -12.41
CA VAL A 216 -20.06 -18.09 -11.50
C VAL A 216 -18.54 -17.91 -11.57
N PRO A 217 -18.02 -16.66 -11.64
CA PRO A 217 -16.58 -16.40 -11.60
C PRO A 217 -15.93 -16.95 -10.31
N LEU A 218 -14.85 -17.71 -10.46
CA LEU A 218 -14.13 -18.32 -9.34
C LEU A 218 -13.61 -17.26 -8.35
N ALA A 219 -13.22 -16.09 -8.84
CA ALA A 219 -12.80 -14.96 -8.02
C ALA A 219 -13.89 -14.48 -7.04
N LEU A 220 -15.17 -14.53 -7.44
CA LEU A 220 -16.28 -14.16 -6.57
C LEU A 220 -16.52 -15.23 -5.51
N ARG A 221 -16.48 -16.51 -5.92
CA ARG A 221 -16.58 -17.64 -4.99
C ARG A 221 -15.46 -17.59 -3.94
N LYS A 222 -14.23 -17.30 -4.33
CA LYS A 222 -13.12 -17.04 -3.40
C LYS A 222 -13.48 -15.98 -2.36
N LYS A 223 -14.00 -14.80 -2.76
CA LYS A 223 -14.38 -13.75 -1.81
C LYS A 223 -15.42 -14.22 -0.78
N LEU A 224 -16.40 -15.01 -1.23
CA LEU A 224 -17.43 -15.59 -0.35
C LEU A 224 -16.83 -16.61 0.61
N LEU A 225 -15.93 -17.50 0.16
CA LEU A 225 -15.23 -18.45 1.03
C LEU A 225 -14.38 -17.72 2.08
N ASN A 226 -13.70 -16.65 1.69
CA ASN A 226 -12.91 -15.83 2.61
C ASN A 226 -13.79 -15.27 3.74
N SER A 227 -14.91 -14.64 3.35
CA SER A 227 -15.90 -14.13 4.31
C SER A 227 -16.46 -15.24 5.20
N TRP A 228 -16.76 -16.42 4.64
CA TRP A 228 -17.29 -17.56 5.39
C TRP A 228 -16.33 -18.03 6.47
N VAL A 229 -15.05 -18.24 6.16
CA VAL A 229 -14.04 -18.67 7.14
C VAL A 229 -13.86 -17.61 8.24
N SER A 230 -13.81 -16.33 7.87
CA SER A 230 -13.75 -15.22 8.84
C SER A 230 -14.96 -15.20 9.79
N ILE A 231 -16.17 -15.39 9.25
CA ILE A 231 -17.41 -15.50 10.05
C ILE A 231 -17.33 -16.71 11.00
N LYS A 232 -16.91 -17.88 10.51
CA LYS A 232 -16.77 -19.09 11.34
C LYS A 232 -15.76 -18.89 12.46
N GLN A 233 -14.64 -18.21 12.19
CA GLN A 233 -13.63 -17.88 13.21
C GLN A 233 -14.21 -16.96 14.30
N ARG A 234 -14.94 -15.91 13.90
CA ARG A 234 -15.60 -14.97 14.82
C ARG A 234 -16.68 -15.61 15.68
N LEU A 235 -17.42 -16.56 15.11
CA LEU A 235 -18.44 -17.36 15.82
C LEU A 235 -17.87 -18.56 16.58
N GLN A 236 -16.55 -18.76 16.57
CA GLN A 236 -15.87 -19.89 17.19
C GLN A 236 -16.39 -21.27 16.71
N GLN A 237 -16.69 -21.39 15.41
CA GLN A 237 -17.16 -22.62 14.77
C GLN A 237 -16.03 -23.31 13.99
N GLN A 238 -15.78 -24.60 14.26
CA GLN A 238 -14.76 -25.37 13.52
C GLN A 238 -15.26 -25.68 12.11
N ILE A 239 -14.30 -25.72 11.18
CA ILE A 239 -14.52 -26.17 9.81
C ILE A 239 -14.08 -27.63 9.71
N ASN A 240 -14.85 -28.45 8.99
CA ASN A 240 -14.56 -29.88 8.83
C ASN A 240 -13.19 -30.08 8.16
N THR A 241 -12.43 -31.07 8.65
CA THR A 241 -11.12 -31.47 8.12
C THR A 241 -11.17 -31.97 6.68
N ARG A 242 -12.33 -32.37 6.18
CA ARG A 242 -12.54 -32.71 4.76
C ARG A 242 -12.53 -31.50 3.83
N LEU A 243 -12.57 -30.28 4.37
CA LEU A 243 -12.63 -29.02 3.60
C LEU A 243 -13.82 -28.96 2.62
N ASP A 244 -14.84 -29.77 2.89
CA ASP A 244 -16.07 -29.82 2.13
C ASP A 244 -17.09 -28.87 2.74
N ILE A 245 -17.70 -28.05 1.89
CA ILE A 245 -18.91 -27.32 2.22
C ILE A 245 -20.04 -28.33 2.02
N ASN A 246 -20.86 -28.56 3.06
CA ASN A 246 -22.04 -29.44 2.96
C ASN A 246 -23.13 -28.78 2.09
N ASP A 247 -22.86 -28.59 0.79
CA ASP A 247 -23.69 -27.84 -0.15
C ASP A 247 -24.42 -28.72 -1.19
N GLY A 248 -24.15 -30.04 -1.20
CA GLY A 248 -24.79 -30.97 -2.14
C GLY A 248 -24.43 -30.73 -3.62
N GLY A 249 -23.43 -29.89 -3.91
CA GLY A 249 -23.02 -29.55 -5.28
C GLY A 249 -22.46 -30.76 -6.02
N LYS A 250 -22.80 -30.93 -7.30
CA LYS A 250 -22.37 -32.08 -8.14
C LYS A 250 -21.00 -31.86 -8.80
N ASN A 251 -20.57 -30.61 -8.97
CA ASN A 251 -19.33 -30.28 -9.70
C ASN A 251 -18.08 -30.52 -8.85
N GLU A 252 -17.42 -31.65 -9.11
CA GLU A 252 -16.23 -32.08 -8.38
C GLU A 252 -15.02 -31.15 -8.56
N ALA A 253 -14.86 -30.54 -9.74
CA ALA A 253 -13.76 -29.61 -10.01
C ALA A 253 -13.87 -28.34 -9.17
N VAL A 254 -15.08 -27.77 -9.08
CA VAL A 254 -15.37 -26.60 -8.23
C VAL A 254 -15.17 -26.95 -6.76
N ARG A 255 -15.54 -28.16 -6.32
CA ARG A 255 -15.31 -28.61 -4.94
C ARG A 255 -13.82 -28.68 -4.59
N ARG A 256 -12.99 -29.29 -5.46
CA ARG A 256 -11.53 -29.35 -5.27
C ARG A 256 -10.90 -27.96 -5.16
N MET A 257 -11.23 -27.05 -6.09
CA MET A 257 -10.75 -25.67 -6.05
C MET A 257 -11.21 -24.95 -4.77
N SER A 258 -12.47 -25.13 -4.35
CA SER A 258 -13.01 -24.55 -3.12
C SER A 258 -12.28 -25.05 -1.87
N GLY A 259 -11.97 -26.34 -1.79
CA GLY A 259 -11.24 -26.92 -0.67
C GLY A 259 -9.84 -26.31 -0.51
N VAL A 260 -9.13 -26.08 -1.61
CA VAL A 260 -7.81 -25.39 -1.59
C VAL A 260 -7.96 -23.93 -1.12
N LEU A 261 -8.96 -23.20 -1.64
CA LEU A 261 -9.22 -21.81 -1.24
C LEU A 261 -9.61 -21.69 0.24
N LEU A 262 -10.43 -22.61 0.74
CA LEU A 262 -10.81 -22.68 2.15
C LEU A 262 -9.59 -22.92 3.05
N ALA A 263 -8.76 -23.90 2.70
CA ALA A 263 -7.55 -24.19 3.47
C ALA A 263 -6.60 -22.99 3.52
N LEU A 264 -6.44 -22.29 2.39
CA LEU A 264 -5.62 -21.08 2.33
C LEU A 264 -6.15 -19.96 3.23
N GLU A 265 -7.46 -19.72 3.22
CA GLU A 265 -8.03 -18.72 4.12
C GLU A 265 -7.92 -19.14 5.59
N MET A 266 -8.10 -20.42 5.90
CA MET A 266 -7.89 -20.94 7.27
C MET A 266 -6.45 -20.70 7.74
N LEU A 267 -5.44 -20.89 6.87
CA LEU A 267 -4.04 -20.51 7.19
C LEU A 267 -3.91 -19.01 7.42
N GLN A 268 -4.57 -18.19 6.61
CA GLN A 268 -4.55 -16.74 6.76
C GLN A 268 -5.16 -16.32 8.09
N CYS A 269 -6.30 -16.87 8.46
CA CYS A 269 -6.94 -16.64 9.77
C CYS A 269 -6.03 -17.03 10.94
N ASN A 270 -5.32 -18.15 10.84
CA ASN A 270 -4.38 -18.61 11.87
C ASN A 270 -3.11 -17.73 11.96
N SER A 271 -2.65 -17.11 10.87
CA SER A 271 -1.46 -16.27 10.91
C SER A 271 -1.71 -14.88 11.53
N HIS A 272 -2.97 -14.42 11.54
CA HIS A 272 -3.36 -13.11 12.06
C HIS A 272 -3.96 -13.17 13.49
N SER A 273 -4.12 -14.36 14.09
CA SER A 273 -4.66 -14.55 15.44
C SER A 273 -3.66 -14.19 16.54
N GLN A 274 -3.28 -12.92 16.65
CA GLN A 274 -2.42 -12.41 17.73
C GLN A 274 -3.15 -12.29 19.09
N HIS A 275 -4.48 -12.46 19.11
CA HIS A 275 -5.31 -12.47 20.32
C HIS A 275 -6.18 -13.73 20.35
N LYS A 276 -6.45 -14.28 21.56
CA LYS A 276 -7.34 -15.42 21.93
C LYS A 276 -8.53 -15.69 20.99
N THR A 277 -8.26 -16.12 19.78
CA THR A 277 -9.23 -16.45 18.75
C THR A 277 -9.03 -17.89 18.35
N MET A 278 -10.09 -18.48 17.82
CA MET A 278 -10.09 -19.87 17.40
C MET A 278 -9.08 -20.11 16.28
N GLU A 279 -8.26 -21.14 16.44
CA GLU A 279 -7.40 -21.67 15.38
C GLU A 279 -8.09 -22.83 14.64
N PHE A 280 -7.93 -22.84 13.32
CA PHE A 280 -8.41 -23.91 12.47
C PHE A 280 -7.38 -25.02 12.32
N SER A 281 -7.84 -26.27 12.21
CA SER A 281 -6.98 -27.38 11.78
C SER A 281 -6.79 -27.33 10.27
N VAL A 282 -5.55 -27.15 9.81
CA VAL A 282 -5.23 -27.05 8.39
C VAL A 282 -4.26 -28.17 7.96
N PRO A 283 -4.42 -28.74 6.74
CA PRO A 283 -3.44 -29.68 6.19
C PRO A 283 -2.03 -29.08 6.05
N ALA A 284 -1.01 -29.94 6.06
CA ALA A 284 0.38 -29.55 5.85
C ALA A 284 0.61 -28.92 4.46
N SER A 285 1.58 -27.99 4.36
CA SER A 285 1.92 -27.25 3.14
C SER A 285 2.10 -28.15 1.92
N ALA A 286 2.82 -29.27 2.07
CA ALA A 286 3.04 -30.23 0.98
C ALA A 286 1.74 -30.88 0.46
N VAL A 287 0.78 -31.15 1.36
CA VAL A 287 -0.52 -31.71 0.99
C VAL A 287 -1.35 -30.68 0.23
N LEU A 288 -1.37 -29.43 0.68
CA LEU A 288 -2.07 -28.35 0.00
C LEU A 288 -1.51 -28.06 -1.39
N ILE A 289 -0.18 -28.11 -1.55
CA ILE A 289 0.48 -27.96 -2.86
C ILE A 289 0.07 -29.08 -3.82
N LYS A 290 -0.03 -30.31 -3.31
CA LYS A 290 -0.49 -31.46 -4.09
C LYS A 290 -1.97 -31.26 -4.50
N MET A 291 -2.84 -30.93 -3.56
CA MET A 291 -4.25 -30.63 -3.84
C MET A 291 -4.41 -29.52 -4.89
N ALA A 292 -3.66 -28.42 -4.76
CA ALA A 292 -3.68 -27.32 -5.72
C ALA A 292 -3.20 -27.72 -7.12
N SER A 293 -2.27 -28.68 -7.21
CA SER A 293 -1.77 -29.18 -8.50
C SER A 293 -2.72 -30.15 -9.21
N GLU A 294 -3.60 -30.80 -8.46
CA GLU A 294 -4.62 -31.71 -9.00
C GLU A 294 -5.89 -30.96 -9.44
N CYS A 295 -5.99 -29.67 -9.15
CA CYS A 295 -7.10 -28.81 -9.56
C CYS A 295 -7.01 -28.40 -11.04
N MET A 296 -8.16 -28.38 -11.70
CA MET A 296 -8.35 -27.77 -13.02
C MET A 296 -8.83 -26.33 -12.84
N TRP A 297 -7.89 -25.38 -12.79
CA TRP A 297 -8.20 -23.98 -12.53
C TRP A 297 -8.91 -23.32 -13.72
N THR A 298 -10.03 -22.67 -13.45
CA THR A 298 -10.82 -21.95 -14.48
C THR A 298 -10.46 -20.47 -14.57
N ASP A 299 -9.77 -19.92 -13.58
CA ASP A 299 -9.37 -18.51 -13.50
C ASP A 299 -7.86 -18.42 -13.21
N PRO A 300 -7.03 -18.02 -14.19
CA PRO A 300 -5.57 -17.92 -14.02
C PRO A 300 -5.13 -16.91 -12.95
N ALA A 301 -5.92 -15.86 -12.69
CA ALA A 301 -5.60 -14.88 -11.65
C ALA A 301 -5.85 -15.46 -10.25
N VAL A 302 -6.87 -16.30 -10.08
CA VAL A 302 -7.10 -17.04 -8.83
C VAL A 302 -6.04 -18.13 -8.64
N GLU A 303 -5.65 -18.83 -9.71
CA GLU A 303 -4.57 -19.83 -9.65
C GLU A 303 -3.24 -19.17 -9.24
N LEU A 304 -2.90 -18.03 -9.84
CA LEU A 304 -1.73 -17.24 -9.45
C LEU A 304 -1.77 -16.87 -7.96
N TYR A 305 -2.92 -16.39 -7.47
CA TYR A 305 -3.11 -16.09 -6.06
C TYR A 305 -2.82 -17.30 -5.16
N VAL A 306 -3.32 -18.48 -5.52
CA VAL A 306 -3.13 -19.73 -4.76
C VAL A 306 -1.66 -20.08 -4.68
N TRP A 307 -0.94 -20.10 -5.82
CA TRP A 307 0.48 -20.42 -5.84
C TRP A 307 1.32 -19.40 -5.07
N THR A 308 1.02 -18.10 -5.21
CA THR A 308 1.72 -17.05 -4.46
C THR A 308 1.47 -17.18 -2.95
N LYS A 309 0.24 -17.42 -2.51
CA LYS A 309 -0.06 -17.59 -1.07
C LYS A 309 0.61 -18.83 -0.48
N LEU A 310 0.55 -19.97 -1.17
CA LEU A 310 1.26 -21.18 -0.74
C LEU A 310 2.78 -20.93 -0.63
N ALA A 311 3.37 -20.17 -1.57
CA ALA A 311 4.77 -19.79 -1.49
C ALA A 311 5.07 -18.89 -0.28
N LEU A 312 4.20 -17.93 0.05
CA LEU A 312 4.37 -17.07 1.22
C LEU A 312 4.32 -17.87 2.54
N TYR A 313 3.40 -18.82 2.67
CA TYR A 313 3.32 -19.68 3.86
C TYR A 313 4.51 -20.64 3.96
N ALA A 314 4.93 -21.24 2.85
CA ALA A 314 6.14 -22.07 2.81
C ALA A 314 7.39 -21.25 3.18
N HIS A 315 7.44 -19.97 2.81
CA HIS A 315 8.54 -19.09 3.18
C HIS A 315 8.54 -18.75 4.68
N GLN A 316 7.38 -18.50 5.28
CA GLN A 316 7.26 -18.29 6.73
C GLN A 316 7.71 -19.51 7.54
N THR A 317 7.47 -20.71 7.01
CA THR A 317 7.88 -21.98 7.62
C THR A 317 9.31 -22.43 7.23
N GLN A 318 10.05 -21.61 6.45
CA GLN A 318 11.41 -21.90 5.96
C GLN A 318 11.53 -23.15 5.06
N GLU A 319 10.44 -23.57 4.41
CA GLU A 319 10.42 -24.71 3.48
C GLU A 319 10.82 -24.26 2.05
N HIS A 320 12.09 -23.89 1.85
CA HIS A 320 12.57 -23.25 0.61
C HIS A 320 12.30 -24.04 -0.68
N CYS A 321 12.39 -25.37 -0.66
CA CYS A 321 12.12 -26.18 -1.86
C CYS A 321 10.66 -26.06 -2.32
N LEU A 322 9.71 -25.98 -1.38
CA LEU A 322 8.30 -25.77 -1.69
C LEU A 322 8.06 -24.36 -2.21
N VAL A 323 8.75 -23.36 -1.64
CA VAL A 323 8.71 -21.98 -2.15
C VAL A 323 9.13 -21.94 -3.62
N LEU A 324 10.25 -22.58 -3.97
CA LEU A 324 10.72 -22.59 -5.36
C LEU A 324 9.77 -23.29 -6.31
N SER A 325 9.15 -24.40 -5.90
CA SER A 325 8.13 -25.09 -6.69
C SER A 325 6.89 -24.23 -6.91
N CYS A 326 6.34 -23.64 -5.84
CA CYS A 326 5.14 -22.80 -5.92
C CYS A 326 5.38 -21.53 -6.75
N THR A 327 6.47 -20.80 -6.48
CA THR A 327 6.80 -19.58 -7.22
C THR A 327 7.09 -19.86 -8.70
N GLN A 328 7.68 -21.02 -9.03
CA GLN A 328 7.89 -21.41 -10.43
C GLN A 328 6.56 -21.60 -11.18
N LYS A 329 5.55 -22.16 -10.52
CA LYS A 329 4.19 -22.30 -11.10
C LYS A 329 3.51 -20.93 -11.20
N ALA A 330 3.60 -20.10 -10.16
CA ALA A 330 3.02 -18.76 -10.13
C ALA A 330 3.55 -17.88 -11.27
N LEU A 331 4.88 -17.80 -11.45
CA LEU A 331 5.50 -16.96 -12.47
C LEU A 331 5.24 -17.44 -13.91
N ARG A 332 4.99 -18.75 -14.13
CA ARG A 332 4.58 -19.25 -15.45
C ARG A 332 3.20 -18.77 -15.88
N LEU A 333 2.33 -18.40 -14.93
CA LEU A 333 0.98 -17.91 -15.19
C LEU A 333 0.94 -16.42 -15.57
N GLU A 334 2.06 -15.70 -15.49
CA GLU A 334 2.12 -14.24 -15.72
C GLU A 334 1.38 -13.81 -16.98
N GLN A 335 1.74 -14.37 -18.14
CA GLN A 335 1.14 -13.99 -19.42
C GLN A 335 -0.36 -14.31 -19.49
N GLN A 336 -0.75 -15.47 -18.96
CA GLN A 336 -2.13 -15.94 -18.98
C GLN A 336 -3.02 -15.09 -18.05
N ALA A 337 -2.55 -14.79 -16.84
CA ALA A 337 -3.27 -13.96 -15.88
C ALA A 337 -3.41 -12.51 -16.36
N LEU A 338 -2.36 -11.94 -16.96
CA LEU A 338 -2.41 -10.59 -17.54
C LEU A 338 -3.35 -10.52 -18.74
N HIS A 339 -3.36 -11.55 -19.60
CA HIS A 339 -4.30 -11.64 -20.72
C HIS A 339 -5.75 -11.77 -20.23
N TRP A 340 -5.98 -12.65 -19.25
CA TRP A 340 -7.30 -12.87 -18.64
C TRP A 340 -7.89 -11.57 -18.08
N VAL A 341 -7.14 -10.84 -17.25
CA VAL A 341 -7.63 -9.60 -16.62
C VAL A 341 -7.89 -8.47 -17.63
N ARG A 342 -7.20 -8.47 -18.77
CA ARG A 342 -7.39 -7.43 -19.80
C ARG A 342 -8.59 -7.68 -20.70
N ASN A 343 -8.88 -8.95 -20.98
CA ASN A 343 -9.76 -9.34 -22.09
C ASN A 343 -11.03 -10.06 -21.66
N ASP A 344 -11.06 -10.69 -20.48
CA ASP A 344 -12.22 -11.46 -20.05
C ASP A 344 -13.22 -10.60 -19.25
N PRO A 345 -14.50 -10.55 -19.66
CA PRO A 345 -15.53 -9.78 -18.94
C PRO A 345 -15.82 -10.33 -17.53
N ASN A 346 -15.48 -11.59 -17.25
CA ASN A 346 -15.66 -12.23 -15.95
C ASN A 346 -14.46 -12.01 -15.01
N ALA A 347 -13.41 -11.31 -15.46
CA ALA A 347 -12.26 -11.01 -14.63
C ALA A 347 -12.61 -9.97 -13.55
N LEU A 348 -12.82 -10.44 -12.31
CA LEU A 348 -13.08 -9.59 -11.15
C LEU A 348 -11.80 -9.14 -10.41
N SER A 349 -10.63 -9.58 -10.87
CA SER A 349 -9.33 -9.21 -10.33
C SER A 349 -8.80 -7.98 -11.05
N SER A 350 -8.21 -7.03 -10.31
CA SER A 350 -7.57 -5.86 -10.94
C SER A 350 -6.19 -6.22 -11.51
N LEU A 351 -5.75 -5.45 -12.52
CA LEU A 351 -4.40 -5.58 -13.09
C LEU A 351 -3.33 -5.35 -12.02
N CYS A 352 -3.54 -4.36 -11.15
CA CYS A 352 -2.63 -4.06 -10.04
C CYS A 352 -2.49 -5.27 -9.10
N SER A 353 -3.60 -5.90 -8.71
CA SER A 353 -3.59 -7.07 -7.82
C SER A 353 -2.79 -8.25 -8.41
N VAL A 354 -2.89 -8.49 -9.73
CA VAL A 354 -2.09 -9.52 -10.41
C VAL A 354 -0.59 -9.18 -10.35
N GLN A 355 -0.23 -7.93 -10.60
CA GLN A 355 1.16 -7.48 -10.56
C GLN A 355 1.75 -7.53 -9.13
N GLU A 356 0.96 -7.22 -8.10
CA GLU A 356 1.37 -7.38 -6.69
C GLU A 356 1.67 -8.85 -6.35
N LEU A 357 0.82 -9.77 -6.82
CA LEU A 357 1.02 -11.21 -6.59
C LEU A 357 2.27 -11.73 -7.30
N LEU A 358 2.54 -11.28 -8.52
CA LEU A 358 3.76 -11.61 -9.25
C LEU A 358 5.00 -11.03 -8.57
N SER A 359 4.92 -9.78 -8.08
CA SER A 359 6.00 -9.15 -7.32
C SER A 359 6.34 -9.92 -6.05
N CYS A 360 5.32 -10.31 -5.28
CA CYS A 360 5.48 -11.15 -4.09
C CYS A 360 6.14 -12.50 -4.43
N ALA A 361 5.67 -13.18 -5.48
CA ALA A 361 6.22 -14.46 -5.91
C ALA A 361 7.68 -14.34 -6.34
N ALA A 362 8.03 -13.33 -7.15
CA ALA A 362 9.40 -13.09 -7.59
C ALA A 362 10.33 -12.73 -6.42
N SER A 363 9.87 -11.92 -5.48
CA SER A 363 10.64 -11.52 -4.30
C SER A 363 10.99 -12.71 -3.40
N VAL A 364 9.99 -13.53 -3.08
CA VAL A 364 10.18 -14.69 -2.19
C VAL A 364 10.92 -15.84 -2.87
N ARG A 365 10.78 -15.97 -4.20
CA ARG A 365 11.63 -16.86 -5.01
C ARG A 365 13.09 -16.46 -4.94
N GLY A 366 13.41 -15.19 -5.18
CA GLY A 366 14.78 -14.68 -5.10
C GLY A 366 15.41 -14.98 -3.74
N GLN A 367 14.73 -14.62 -2.65
CA GLN A 367 15.20 -14.90 -1.30
C GLN A 367 15.50 -16.39 -1.08
N SER A 368 14.58 -17.29 -1.47
CA SER A 368 14.75 -18.73 -1.26
C SER A 368 15.82 -19.34 -2.15
N LEU A 369 16.02 -18.83 -3.38
CA LEU A 369 17.10 -19.28 -4.26
C LEU A 369 18.47 -19.03 -3.65
N ILE A 370 18.67 -17.92 -2.93
CA ILE A 370 19.97 -17.65 -2.28
C ILE A 370 20.22 -18.60 -1.12
N HIS A 371 19.19 -18.96 -0.36
CA HIS A 371 19.31 -19.95 0.70
C HIS A 371 19.70 -21.33 0.16
N GLU A 372 19.17 -21.72 -1.00
CA GLU A 372 19.56 -22.97 -1.67
C GLU A 372 20.89 -22.86 -2.45
N ALA A 373 21.31 -21.66 -2.84
CA ALA A 373 22.48 -21.46 -3.69
C ALA A 373 23.80 -21.90 -3.04
N GLN A 374 23.90 -22.08 -1.72
CA GLN A 374 25.13 -22.52 -1.02
C GLN A 374 26.42 -21.81 -1.47
N GLY A 375 26.34 -20.55 -1.92
CA GLY A 375 27.50 -19.78 -2.42
C GLY A 375 27.75 -19.86 -3.94
N HIS A 376 26.87 -20.48 -4.73
CA HIS A 376 26.98 -20.48 -6.19
C HIS A 376 26.69 -19.09 -6.78
N HIS A 377 27.72 -18.47 -7.37
CA HIS A 377 27.65 -17.12 -7.92
C HIS A 377 26.51 -16.92 -8.94
N ARG A 378 26.29 -17.90 -9.84
CA ARG A 378 25.24 -17.83 -10.86
C ARG A 378 23.82 -17.80 -10.26
N ALA A 379 23.55 -18.61 -9.24
CA ALA A 379 22.26 -18.63 -8.58
C ALA A 379 22.01 -17.34 -7.78
N HIS A 380 23.07 -16.73 -7.24
CA HIS A 380 22.99 -15.43 -6.60
C HIS A 380 22.62 -14.33 -7.60
N LEU A 381 23.24 -14.30 -8.78
CA LEU A 381 22.87 -13.37 -9.84
C LEU A 381 21.43 -13.59 -10.33
N GLU A 382 21.01 -14.85 -10.49
CA GLU A 382 19.63 -15.20 -10.85
C GLU A 382 18.62 -14.66 -9.82
N SER A 383 18.91 -14.83 -8.52
CA SER A 383 18.09 -14.22 -7.47
C SER A 383 18.00 -12.71 -7.59
N LEU A 384 19.10 -12.02 -7.89
CA LEU A 384 19.09 -10.56 -8.06
C LEU A 384 18.25 -10.15 -9.28
N THR A 385 18.27 -10.91 -10.37
CA THR A 385 17.38 -10.65 -11.52
C THR A 385 15.91 -10.82 -11.17
N LEU A 386 15.57 -11.82 -10.35
CA LEU A 386 14.20 -12.03 -9.86
C LEU A 386 13.77 -10.89 -8.94
N LEU A 387 14.62 -10.44 -8.02
CA LEU A 387 14.32 -9.29 -7.17
C LEU A 387 14.17 -7.98 -7.96
N GLN A 388 14.98 -7.80 -9.01
CA GLN A 388 14.83 -6.68 -9.94
C GLN A 388 13.47 -6.75 -10.68
N SER A 389 13.04 -7.94 -11.13
CA SER A 389 11.70 -8.10 -11.70
C SER A 389 10.59 -7.82 -10.67
N ALA A 390 10.78 -8.21 -9.41
CA ALA A 390 9.83 -7.94 -8.33
C ALA A 390 9.61 -6.43 -8.12
N VAL A 391 10.68 -5.63 -8.17
CA VAL A 391 10.59 -4.16 -8.11
C VAL A 391 9.81 -3.62 -9.31
N SER A 392 10.10 -4.10 -10.52
CA SER A 392 9.39 -3.63 -11.73
C SER A 392 7.89 -3.98 -11.72
N LEU A 393 7.53 -5.15 -11.19
CA LEU A 393 6.14 -5.59 -11.06
C LEU A 393 5.40 -4.77 -9.99
N ALA A 394 6.04 -4.49 -8.85
CA ALA A 394 5.48 -3.62 -7.82
C ALA A 394 5.31 -2.16 -8.30
N GLU A 395 6.24 -1.67 -9.13
CA GLU A 395 6.15 -0.32 -9.74
C GLU A 395 4.92 -0.23 -10.63
N GLN A 396 4.71 -1.24 -11.49
CA GLN A 396 3.56 -1.30 -12.39
C GLN A 396 2.24 -1.38 -11.61
N ALA A 397 2.22 -2.17 -10.52
CA ALA A 397 1.07 -2.26 -9.62
C ALA A 397 0.75 -0.93 -8.91
N GLY A 398 1.73 -0.02 -8.83
CA GLY A 398 1.61 1.23 -8.08
C GLY A 398 1.80 1.05 -6.56
N SER A 399 2.38 -0.07 -6.12
CA SER A 399 2.53 -0.41 -4.70
C SER A 399 3.93 -0.03 -4.19
N TRP A 400 4.02 1.10 -3.47
CA TRP A 400 5.28 1.60 -2.90
C TRP A 400 5.88 0.65 -1.85
N SER A 401 5.06 0.10 -0.96
CA SER A 401 5.51 -0.80 0.10
C SER A 401 6.20 -2.05 -0.47
N LEU A 402 5.62 -2.65 -1.52
CA LEU A 402 6.22 -3.80 -2.20
C LEU A 402 7.50 -3.43 -2.96
N CYS A 403 7.53 -2.29 -3.65
CA CYS A 403 8.74 -1.77 -4.29
C CYS A 403 9.88 -1.60 -3.29
N LEU A 404 9.60 -0.93 -2.18
CA LEU A 404 10.57 -0.64 -1.13
C LEU A 404 11.11 -1.93 -0.51
N ASN A 405 10.24 -2.88 -0.18
CA ASN A 405 10.64 -4.16 0.40
C ASN A 405 11.52 -4.96 -0.58
N ALA A 406 11.10 -5.12 -1.83
CA ALA A 406 11.87 -5.83 -2.85
C ALA A 406 13.23 -5.18 -3.12
N ALA A 407 13.28 -3.84 -3.20
CA ALA A 407 14.53 -3.10 -3.37
C ALA A 407 15.45 -3.21 -2.14
N GLY A 408 14.89 -3.20 -0.93
CA GLY A 408 15.65 -3.40 0.31
C GLY A 408 16.30 -4.79 0.38
N ILE A 409 15.53 -5.83 0.01
CA ILE A 409 16.04 -7.21 -0.08
C ILE A 409 17.11 -7.31 -1.16
N PHE A 410 16.86 -6.75 -2.36
CA PHE A 410 17.85 -6.65 -3.43
C PHE A 410 19.16 -6.02 -2.94
N TRP A 411 19.08 -4.88 -2.23
CA TRP A 411 20.25 -4.20 -1.71
C TRP A 411 21.04 -5.04 -0.73
N LYS A 412 20.35 -5.66 0.24
CA LYS A 412 20.97 -6.54 1.25
C LYS A 412 21.78 -7.66 0.60
N LEU A 413 21.26 -8.22 -0.49
CA LEU A 413 21.88 -9.33 -1.21
C LEU A 413 22.93 -8.86 -2.23
N CYS A 414 22.83 -7.62 -2.70
CA CYS A 414 23.76 -7.01 -3.64
C CYS A 414 25.07 -6.58 -2.95
N VAL A 415 24.99 -6.03 -1.73
CA VAL A 415 26.15 -5.45 -1.02
C VAL A 415 27.37 -6.38 -0.92
N PRO A 416 27.25 -7.68 -0.53
CA PRO A 416 28.40 -8.59 -0.45
C PRO A 416 29.09 -8.81 -1.81
N LEU A 417 28.36 -8.66 -2.92
CA LEU A 417 28.93 -8.81 -4.25
C LEU A 417 29.67 -7.55 -4.73
N LEU A 418 29.57 -6.41 -4.04
CA LEU A 418 30.20 -5.16 -4.51
C LEU A 418 31.71 -5.08 -4.22
N GLU A 419 32.30 -6.09 -3.58
CA GLU A 419 33.72 -6.11 -3.23
C GLU A 419 34.62 -6.08 -4.47
N THR A 420 34.35 -6.92 -5.47
CA THR A 420 35.17 -7.00 -6.68
C THR A 420 34.71 -6.02 -7.77
N THR A 421 35.66 -5.55 -8.59
CA THR A 421 35.37 -4.65 -9.73
C THR A 421 34.55 -5.33 -10.82
N GLN A 422 34.75 -6.64 -11.02
CA GLN A 422 34.04 -7.42 -12.04
C GLN A 422 32.55 -7.54 -11.72
N THR A 423 32.21 -7.97 -10.50
CA THR A 423 30.83 -8.09 -10.04
C THR A 423 30.13 -6.74 -9.98
N ARG A 424 30.84 -5.66 -9.62
CA ARG A 424 30.35 -4.27 -9.71
C ARG A 424 29.87 -3.91 -11.13
N ARG A 425 30.61 -4.31 -12.17
CA ARG A 425 30.22 -4.06 -13.56
C ARG A 425 28.95 -4.82 -13.95
N GLU A 426 28.83 -6.07 -13.52
CA GLU A 426 27.66 -6.91 -13.79
C GLU A 426 26.40 -6.38 -13.09
N LEU A 427 26.54 -5.86 -11.87
CA LEU A 427 25.43 -5.35 -11.05
C LEU A 427 24.96 -3.95 -11.42
N ARG A 428 25.70 -3.24 -12.27
CA ARG A 428 25.36 -1.88 -12.70
C ARG A 428 23.96 -1.78 -13.27
N LYS A 429 23.63 -2.63 -14.26
CA LYS A 429 22.34 -2.54 -14.96
C LYS A 429 21.15 -2.92 -14.07
N PRO A 430 21.22 -4.01 -13.28
CA PRO A 430 20.21 -4.31 -12.28
C PRO A 430 20.00 -3.17 -11.27
N LEU A 431 21.08 -2.55 -10.77
CA LEU A 431 21.01 -1.45 -9.81
C LEU A 431 20.37 -0.18 -10.41
N GLU A 432 20.68 0.15 -11.67
CA GLU A 432 20.04 1.24 -12.42
C GLU A 432 18.52 1.02 -12.54
N LEU A 433 18.09 -0.19 -12.89
CA LEU A 433 16.66 -0.52 -13.05
C LEU A 433 15.90 -0.49 -11.72
N VAL A 434 16.48 -1.05 -10.65
CA VAL A 434 15.88 -1.01 -9.31
C VAL A 434 15.74 0.42 -8.81
N LEU A 435 16.77 1.26 -8.98
CA LEU A 435 16.74 2.66 -8.57
C LEU A 435 15.69 3.46 -9.34
N GLN A 436 15.57 3.25 -10.66
CA GLN A 436 14.55 3.89 -11.49
C GLN A 436 13.13 3.50 -11.06
N GLY A 437 12.87 2.20 -10.87
CA GLY A 437 11.55 1.71 -10.47
C GLY A 437 11.15 2.20 -9.07
N LEU A 438 12.09 2.18 -8.13
CA LEU A 438 11.87 2.70 -6.79
C LEU A 438 11.59 4.22 -6.82
N THR A 439 12.36 5.00 -7.58
CA THR A 439 12.13 6.45 -7.69
C THR A 439 10.74 6.74 -8.27
N LYS A 440 10.35 6.07 -9.35
CA LYS A 440 9.02 6.26 -9.96
C LYS A 440 7.88 5.90 -9.02
N SER A 441 8.01 4.79 -8.29
CA SER A 441 7.01 4.35 -7.32
C SER A 441 6.86 5.32 -6.16
N LEU A 442 7.96 5.89 -5.64
CA LEU A 442 7.95 6.94 -4.62
C LEU A 442 7.16 8.18 -5.08
N MET A 443 7.38 8.61 -6.32
CA MET A 443 6.67 9.78 -6.86
C MET A 443 5.18 9.53 -7.04
N ARG A 444 4.78 8.29 -7.38
CA ARG A 444 3.37 7.91 -7.54
C ARG A 444 2.65 7.86 -6.19
N ASP A 445 3.27 7.27 -5.18
CA ASP A 445 2.72 7.17 -3.82
C ASP A 445 2.51 8.54 -3.16
N ARG A 446 3.43 9.50 -3.38
CA ARG A 446 3.25 10.87 -2.89
C ARG A 446 2.11 11.58 -3.59
N LYS A 447 1.95 11.43 -4.92
CA LYS A 447 0.82 12.02 -5.66
C LYS A 447 -0.52 11.50 -5.14
N THR A 448 -0.62 10.20 -4.89
CA THR A 448 -1.84 9.61 -4.32
C THR A 448 -2.09 10.10 -2.90
N LYS A 449 -1.06 10.12 -2.03
CA LYS A 449 -1.20 10.61 -0.65
C LYS A 449 -1.56 12.09 -0.59
N THR A 450 -0.97 12.96 -1.40
CA THR A 450 -1.39 14.36 -1.48
C THR A 450 -2.84 14.50 -1.97
N ALA A 451 -3.32 13.60 -2.84
CA ALA A 451 -4.70 13.61 -3.28
C ALA A 451 -5.68 13.10 -2.19
N PHE A 452 -5.25 12.16 -1.35
CA PHE A 452 -6.04 11.65 -0.21
C PHE A 452 -6.02 12.60 1.00
N GLU A 453 -4.88 13.23 1.31
CA GLU A 453 -4.76 14.24 2.37
C GLU A 453 -5.55 15.52 2.03
N LEU A 454 -5.80 15.79 0.75
CA LEU A 454 -6.74 16.84 0.30
C LEU A 454 -8.22 16.43 0.42
N LYS A 455 -8.52 15.16 0.70
CA LYS A 455 -9.89 14.60 0.83
C LYS A 455 -10.31 14.30 2.28
N GLU A 456 -9.37 14.00 3.18
CA GLU A 456 -9.65 13.75 4.61
C GLU A 456 -9.15 14.90 5.50
N ASP A 457 -9.93 15.98 5.62
CA ASP A 457 -9.76 16.92 6.73
C ASP A 457 -10.69 16.50 7.87
N GLY A 458 -10.24 15.49 8.63
CA GLY A 458 -11.07 14.79 9.61
C GLY A 458 -10.34 13.75 10.47
N ALA A 459 -9.20 14.11 11.04
CA ALA A 459 -8.57 13.49 12.22
C ALA A 459 -8.25 11.97 12.20
N VAL A 460 -6.98 11.64 11.91
CA VAL A 460 -6.04 11.01 12.87
C VAL A 460 -4.64 11.55 12.56
N LYS A 461 -4.11 12.42 13.43
CA LYS A 461 -2.69 12.78 13.39
C LYS A 461 -1.88 11.56 13.84
N GLU A 462 -1.45 10.72 12.91
CA GLU A 462 -0.30 9.85 13.15
C GLU A 462 0.85 10.75 13.66
N THR A 463 1.48 10.33 14.75
CA THR A 463 2.50 11.15 15.40
C THR A 463 3.62 11.48 14.40
N PRO A 464 3.99 12.76 14.22
CA PRO A 464 4.94 13.19 13.18
C PRO A 464 6.31 12.50 13.29
N ASN A 465 6.69 12.07 14.50
CA ASN A 465 7.96 11.38 14.76
C ASN A 465 8.06 9.98 14.13
N SER A 466 6.95 9.28 13.88
CA SER A 466 6.98 7.93 13.29
C SER A 466 7.17 7.96 11.77
N ARG A 467 6.55 8.93 11.10
CA ARG A 467 6.64 9.14 9.63
C ARG A 467 8.02 9.61 9.20
N ASP A 468 8.62 10.55 9.94
CA ASP A 468 9.96 11.06 9.61
C ASP A 468 11.05 9.98 9.72
N ALA A 469 10.93 9.06 10.68
CA ALA A 469 11.88 7.97 10.87
C ALA A 469 11.85 6.92 9.74
N ASP A 470 10.67 6.65 9.18
CA ASP A 470 10.54 5.72 8.05
C ASP A 470 11.02 6.37 6.75
N ASP A 471 10.65 7.64 6.51
CA ASP A 471 11.16 8.44 5.39
C ASP A 471 12.70 8.53 5.39
N GLU A 472 13.34 8.64 6.56
CA GLU A 472 14.81 8.68 6.67
C GLU A 472 15.47 7.35 6.27
N LYS A 473 14.92 6.21 6.71
CA LYS A 473 15.41 4.88 6.32
C LYS A 473 15.28 4.65 4.81
N GLN A 474 14.16 5.08 4.24
CA GLN A 474 13.89 5.00 2.80
C GLN A 474 14.89 5.84 2.00
N LEU A 475 15.12 7.09 2.40
CA LEU A 475 16.10 7.99 1.78
C LEU A 475 17.53 7.46 1.91
N LYS A 476 17.86 6.83 3.04
CA LYS A 476 19.17 6.20 3.24
C LYS A 476 19.38 5.05 2.27
N LEU A 477 18.39 4.18 2.06
CA LEU A 477 18.45 3.09 1.08
C LEU A 477 18.70 3.66 -0.34
N LEU A 478 17.88 4.62 -0.76
CA LEU A 478 18.02 5.31 -2.05
C LEU A 478 19.40 5.94 -2.23
N GLY A 479 19.88 6.65 -1.20
CA GLY A 479 21.21 7.28 -1.22
C GLY A 479 22.35 6.29 -1.33
N THR A 480 22.28 5.17 -0.60
CA THR A 480 23.32 4.13 -0.70
C THR A 480 23.35 3.46 -2.09
N MET A 481 22.19 3.16 -2.67
CA MET A 481 22.10 2.64 -4.04
C MET A 481 22.62 3.64 -5.07
N LEU A 482 22.22 4.91 -4.97
CA LEU A 482 22.64 5.95 -5.89
C LEU A 482 24.15 6.20 -5.82
N ASN A 483 24.71 6.32 -4.62
CA ASN A 483 26.15 6.56 -4.42
C ASN A 483 26.99 5.41 -4.98
N THR A 484 26.54 4.16 -4.78
CA THR A 484 27.24 3.00 -5.33
C THR A 484 27.13 2.90 -6.83
N LEU A 485 25.97 3.22 -7.42
CA LEU A 485 25.83 3.29 -8.88
C LEU A 485 26.75 4.35 -9.49
N ILE A 486 26.83 5.54 -8.89
CA ILE A 486 27.74 6.60 -9.35
C ILE A 486 29.20 6.17 -9.22
N LYS A 487 29.57 5.48 -8.13
CA LYS A 487 30.92 4.92 -7.95
C LYS A 487 31.27 3.92 -9.06
N ILE A 488 30.37 2.97 -9.35
CA ILE A 488 30.56 1.98 -10.42
C ILE A 488 30.71 2.66 -11.79
N LEU A 489 29.91 3.69 -12.07
CA LEU A 489 30.01 4.47 -13.31
C LEU A 489 31.32 5.25 -13.38
N GLY A 490 31.77 5.82 -12.27
CA GLY A 490 33.03 6.56 -12.17
C GLY A 490 34.26 5.67 -12.41
N GLU A 491 34.25 4.46 -11.87
CA GLU A 491 35.32 3.45 -12.09
C GLU A 491 35.43 3.02 -13.56
N ASN A 492 34.33 3.09 -14.32
CA ASN A 492 34.32 2.82 -15.75
C ASN A 492 34.57 4.09 -16.61
N GLY A 493 34.80 5.25 -15.99
CA GLY A 493 34.99 6.53 -16.69
C GLY A 493 33.71 7.13 -17.29
N GLU A 494 32.53 6.59 -16.99
CA GLU A 494 31.25 6.95 -17.61
C GLU A 494 30.53 8.11 -16.90
N TRP A 495 31.28 9.14 -16.47
CA TRP A 495 30.75 10.28 -15.72
C TRP A 495 29.61 11.04 -16.42
N ARG A 496 29.67 11.16 -17.76
CA ARG A 496 28.59 11.78 -18.55
C ARG A 496 27.27 11.01 -18.44
N ARG A 497 27.32 9.69 -18.33
CA ARG A 497 26.13 8.86 -18.17
C ARG A 497 25.57 8.97 -16.75
N SER A 498 26.43 9.06 -15.73
CA SER A 498 26.01 9.38 -14.36
C SER A 498 25.22 10.69 -14.31
N LEU A 499 25.69 11.72 -15.02
CA LEU A 499 25.00 13.02 -15.07
C LEU A 499 23.62 12.91 -15.72
N LYS A 500 23.52 12.22 -16.87
CA LYS A 500 22.23 11.99 -17.55
C LYS A 500 21.22 11.28 -16.64
N LEU A 501 21.67 10.24 -15.92
CA LEU A 501 20.84 9.50 -14.97
C LEU A 501 20.34 10.41 -13.84
N LEU A 502 21.22 11.26 -13.28
CA LEU A 502 20.83 12.21 -12.24
C LEU A 502 19.83 13.27 -12.74
N GLU A 503 19.99 13.75 -13.97
CA GLU A 503 19.07 14.71 -14.59
C GLU A 503 17.70 14.10 -14.89
N GLU A 504 17.65 12.82 -15.30
CA GLU A 504 16.41 12.06 -15.47
C GLU A 504 15.68 11.92 -14.13
N LEU A 505 16.36 11.45 -13.09
CA LEU A 505 15.77 11.32 -11.75
C LEU A 505 15.30 12.66 -11.19
N LYS A 506 16.03 13.75 -11.44
CA LYS A 506 15.70 15.10 -10.99
C LYS A 506 14.46 15.67 -11.66
N ARG A 507 14.26 15.43 -12.97
CA ARG A 507 13.05 15.86 -13.70
C ARG A 507 11.80 15.26 -13.09
N ASP A 508 11.90 14.03 -12.61
CA ASP A 508 10.76 13.30 -12.07
C ASP A 508 10.56 13.57 -10.56
N SER A 509 11.58 14.05 -9.83
CA SER A 509 11.60 14.08 -8.36
C SER A 509 11.11 15.37 -7.68
N HIS A 510 10.63 16.38 -8.43
CA HIS A 510 10.41 17.74 -7.92
C HIS A 510 9.48 17.85 -6.70
N ALA A 511 8.60 16.87 -6.47
CA ALA A 511 7.70 16.85 -5.31
C ALA A 511 8.35 16.36 -4.00
N HIS A 512 9.55 15.76 -4.04
CA HIS A 512 10.21 15.21 -2.85
C HIS A 512 11.46 16.01 -2.47
N CYS A 513 11.34 16.93 -1.52
CA CYS A 513 12.40 17.87 -1.14
C CYS A 513 13.69 17.18 -0.66
N LYS A 514 13.61 16.23 0.29
CA LYS A 514 14.78 15.53 0.85
C LYS A 514 15.53 14.70 -0.21
N PHE A 515 14.82 13.97 -1.09
CA PHE A 515 15.42 13.21 -2.19
C PHE A 515 16.00 14.11 -3.29
N THR A 516 15.30 15.18 -3.67
CA THR A 516 15.81 16.17 -4.63
C THR A 516 17.11 16.82 -4.14
N ARG A 517 17.22 17.09 -2.83
CA ARG A 517 18.47 17.56 -2.21
C ARG A 517 19.61 16.55 -2.39
N LEU A 518 19.36 15.27 -2.11
CA LEU A 518 20.35 14.20 -2.33
C LEU A 518 20.81 14.13 -3.79
N LEU A 519 19.87 14.19 -4.76
CA LEU A 519 20.19 14.18 -6.18
C LEU A 519 21.06 15.39 -6.58
N LEU A 520 20.73 16.59 -6.10
CA LEU A 520 21.50 17.80 -6.36
C LEU A 520 22.91 17.73 -5.78
N GLN A 521 23.10 17.15 -4.59
CA GLN A 521 24.44 16.92 -4.02
C GLN A 521 25.28 16.03 -4.94
N GLN A 522 24.70 14.95 -5.46
CA GLN A 522 25.37 14.06 -6.41
C GLN A 522 25.66 14.74 -7.76
N CYS A 523 24.76 15.61 -8.24
CA CYS A 523 25.00 16.41 -9.45
C CYS A 523 26.23 17.31 -9.30
N VAL A 524 26.41 17.96 -8.14
CA VAL A 524 27.57 18.82 -7.90
C VAL A 524 28.87 18.03 -8.01
N LEU A 525 28.92 16.83 -7.42
CA LEU A 525 30.10 15.95 -7.50
C LEU A 525 30.42 15.55 -8.94
N VAL A 526 29.41 15.07 -9.69
CA VAL A 526 29.60 14.59 -11.06
C VAL A 526 29.94 15.75 -12.03
N LYS A 527 29.29 16.90 -11.89
CA LYS A 527 29.59 18.10 -12.71
C LYS A 527 30.98 18.63 -12.44
N ALA A 528 31.42 18.67 -11.18
CA ALA A 528 32.78 19.06 -10.84
C ALA A 528 33.81 18.16 -11.52
N ARG A 529 33.61 16.83 -11.50
CA ARG A 529 34.46 15.85 -12.21
C ARG A 529 34.51 16.11 -13.72
N LEU A 530 33.39 16.45 -14.33
CA LEU A 530 33.30 16.75 -15.77
C LEU A 530 33.83 18.15 -16.13
N GLY A 531 34.21 18.98 -15.16
CA GLY A 531 34.58 20.38 -15.37
C GLY A 531 33.39 21.29 -15.72
N GLU A 532 32.16 20.85 -15.48
CA GLU A 532 30.94 21.60 -15.74
C GLU A 532 30.61 22.58 -14.59
N CYS A 533 29.79 23.58 -14.87
CA CYS A 533 29.44 24.61 -13.89
C CYS A 533 28.47 24.08 -12.82
N VAL A 534 28.90 24.10 -11.55
CA VAL A 534 28.08 23.69 -10.39
C VAL A 534 27.25 24.83 -9.76
N LEU A 535 27.40 26.07 -10.24
CA LEU A 535 26.85 27.27 -9.57
C LEU A 535 25.32 27.23 -9.43
N SER A 536 24.61 26.76 -10.46
CA SER A 536 23.15 26.73 -10.49
C SER A 536 22.56 25.70 -9.52
N ASP A 537 23.18 24.52 -9.41
CA ASP A 537 22.76 23.49 -8.46
C ASP A 537 23.08 23.91 -7.02
N MET A 538 24.23 24.55 -6.81
CA MET A 538 24.59 25.14 -5.51
C MET A 538 23.61 26.21 -5.06
N GLN A 539 23.25 27.15 -5.94
CA GLN A 539 22.26 28.19 -5.62
C GLN A 539 20.92 27.59 -5.17
N ARG A 540 20.46 26.51 -5.82
CA ARG A 540 19.21 25.82 -5.44
C ARG A 540 19.30 25.16 -4.07
N LEU A 541 20.46 24.61 -3.72
CA LEU A 541 20.72 24.00 -2.40
C LEU A 541 20.89 25.03 -1.28
N THR A 542 21.40 26.21 -1.60
CA THR A 542 21.75 27.25 -0.61
C THR A 542 20.69 28.35 -0.46
N SER A 543 19.71 28.43 -1.36
CA SER A 543 18.76 29.55 -1.37
C SER A 543 17.84 29.53 -0.13
N PRO A 544 17.79 30.62 0.68
CA PRO A 544 17.05 30.64 1.95
C PRO A 544 15.55 30.35 1.83
N HIS A 545 14.99 30.56 0.64
CA HIS A 545 13.57 30.40 0.32
C HIS A 545 13.26 29.04 -0.35
N SER A 546 14.26 28.19 -0.56
CA SER A 546 14.00 26.84 -1.07
C SER A 546 13.59 25.92 0.07
N HIS A 547 12.53 25.14 -0.17
CA HIS A 547 12.16 23.97 0.63
C HIS A 547 13.26 22.89 0.71
N LEU A 548 14.40 23.11 0.05
CA LEU A 548 15.56 22.24 -0.01
C LEU A 548 16.66 22.65 0.98
N THR A 549 16.58 23.78 1.67
CA THR A 549 17.55 24.12 2.73
C THR A 549 17.33 23.29 3.99
N VAL A 550 18.42 23.01 4.73
CA VAL A 550 18.35 22.46 6.07
C VAL A 550 17.93 23.58 7.02
N SER A 551 17.11 23.27 8.04
CA SER A 551 16.54 24.24 8.98
C SER A 551 17.58 25.23 9.54
N SER A 552 17.11 26.45 9.84
CA SER A 552 17.88 27.67 10.12
C SER A 552 19.00 27.49 11.17
N GLY A 553 20.21 27.97 10.83
CA GLY A 553 21.35 28.08 11.75
C GLY A 553 22.69 27.65 11.13
N ASN A 554 23.69 27.41 11.99
CA ASN A 554 25.07 27.03 11.64
C ASN A 554 25.18 25.74 10.80
N SER A 555 24.15 24.88 10.83
CA SER A 555 24.07 23.65 10.03
C SER A 555 24.06 23.90 8.52
N ASN A 556 23.53 25.04 8.06
CA ASN A 556 23.49 25.35 6.63
C ASN A 556 24.86 25.81 6.12
N GLU A 557 25.61 26.58 6.91
CA GLU A 557 26.98 27.01 6.56
C GLU A 557 27.91 25.80 6.45
N LEU A 558 27.84 24.88 7.41
CA LEU A 558 28.53 23.59 7.40
C LEU A 558 28.23 22.78 6.14
N PHE A 559 26.95 22.59 5.86
CA PHE A 559 26.49 21.83 4.71
C PHE A 559 27.00 22.44 3.38
N CYS A 560 26.83 23.76 3.22
CA CYS A 560 27.25 24.46 2.02
C CYS A 560 28.78 24.46 1.85
N SER A 561 29.52 24.68 2.93
CA SER A 561 30.99 24.64 2.93
C SER A 561 31.51 23.26 2.52
N GLY A 562 30.99 22.19 3.13
CA GLY A 562 31.34 20.81 2.79
C GLY A 562 31.03 20.47 1.33
N LEU A 563 29.92 20.98 0.77
CA LEU A 563 29.59 20.71 -0.64
C LEU A 563 30.52 21.44 -1.61
N TRP A 564 30.94 22.68 -1.30
CA TRP A 564 31.95 23.41 -2.08
C TRP A 564 33.31 22.71 -2.01
N HIS A 565 33.65 22.20 -0.84
CA HIS A 565 34.87 21.41 -0.63
C HIS A 565 34.87 20.13 -1.47
N ILE A 566 33.77 19.35 -1.44
CA ILE A 566 33.60 18.18 -2.32
C ILE A 566 33.76 18.58 -3.80
N ALA A 567 33.18 19.69 -4.24
CA ALA A 567 33.36 20.16 -5.61
C ALA A 567 34.82 20.52 -5.93
N ALA A 568 35.54 21.15 -5.00
CA ALA A 568 36.95 21.51 -5.16
C ALA A 568 37.85 20.27 -5.30
N LEU A 569 37.63 19.24 -4.49
CA LEU A 569 38.39 18.00 -4.52
C LEU A 569 38.15 17.17 -5.79
N ASN A 570 36.97 17.31 -6.39
CA ASN A 570 36.56 16.49 -7.52
C ASN A 570 36.78 17.17 -8.89
N THR A 571 37.03 18.48 -8.97
CA THR A 571 37.34 19.14 -10.25
C THR A 571 38.80 18.95 -10.66
N GLU A 572 39.03 18.70 -11.94
CA GLU A 572 40.37 18.64 -12.55
C GLU A 572 40.86 20.02 -13.02
N GLN A 573 39.98 21.03 -13.05
CA GLN A 573 40.34 22.36 -13.53
C GLN A 573 40.88 23.26 -12.41
N PRO A 574 42.13 23.78 -12.52
CA PRO A 574 42.78 24.52 -11.44
C PRO A 574 42.05 25.84 -11.11
N GLN A 575 41.50 26.52 -12.12
CA GLN A 575 40.73 27.74 -11.91
C GLN A 575 39.42 27.50 -11.16
N GLN A 576 38.74 26.38 -11.46
CA GLN A 576 37.51 25.99 -10.76
C GLN A 576 37.83 25.56 -9.32
N ARG A 577 38.89 24.77 -9.13
CA ARG A 577 39.36 24.32 -7.82
C ARG A 577 39.64 25.50 -6.89
N LEU A 578 40.40 26.49 -7.36
CA LEU A 578 40.69 27.72 -6.62
C LEU A 578 39.40 28.46 -6.20
N ARG A 579 38.46 28.64 -7.13
CA ARG A 579 37.18 29.29 -6.85
C ARG A 579 36.33 28.50 -5.84
N TYR A 580 36.32 27.17 -5.92
CA TYR A 580 35.53 26.33 -5.04
C TYR A 580 36.09 26.29 -3.61
N PHE A 581 37.42 26.23 -3.44
CA PHE A 581 38.05 26.37 -2.12
C PHE A 581 37.74 27.73 -1.48
N GLN A 582 37.88 28.82 -2.23
CA GLN A 582 37.53 30.16 -1.73
C GLN A 582 36.06 30.23 -1.28
N LYS A 583 35.14 29.62 -2.03
CA LYS A 583 33.72 29.56 -1.64
C LYS A 583 33.48 28.70 -0.41
N ALA A 584 34.15 27.54 -0.28
CA ALA A 584 34.03 26.68 0.89
C ALA A 584 34.42 27.42 2.18
N ILE A 585 35.49 28.22 2.12
CA ILE A 585 35.99 29.02 3.25
C ILE A 585 35.08 30.22 3.54
N ASN A 586 34.67 30.96 2.52
CA ASN A 586 33.91 32.22 2.68
C ASN A 586 32.47 32.02 3.14
N VAL A 587 31.92 30.81 2.96
CA VAL A 587 30.57 30.46 3.43
C VAL A 587 30.50 30.33 4.95
N LEU A 588 31.59 29.95 5.61
CA LEU A 588 31.67 29.83 7.07
C LEU A 588 31.84 31.23 7.69
N LYS A 589 30.79 31.78 8.28
CA LYS A 589 30.79 33.14 8.87
C LYS A 589 30.60 33.11 10.38
N SER A 590 29.83 32.16 10.88
CA SER A 590 29.57 32.02 12.32
C SER A 590 30.83 31.72 13.13
N SER A 591 30.92 32.33 14.31
CA SER A 591 32.03 32.14 15.27
C SER A 591 32.18 30.69 15.72
N GLU A 592 31.07 29.98 15.94
CA GLU A 592 31.03 28.60 16.43
C GLU A 592 31.63 27.56 15.47
N VAL A 593 31.70 27.89 14.17
CA VAL A 593 32.07 26.96 13.09
C VAL A 593 33.45 27.32 12.50
N GLN A 594 34.09 28.39 12.97
CA GLN A 594 35.33 28.88 12.38
C GLN A 594 36.48 27.86 12.44
N TRP A 595 36.50 26.97 13.43
CA TRP A 595 37.52 25.94 13.55
C TRP A 595 37.57 25.00 12.34
N ILE A 596 36.46 24.80 11.62
CA ILE A 596 36.43 23.96 10.39
C ILE A 596 37.17 24.62 9.23
N LYS A 597 37.34 25.95 9.26
CA LYS A 597 38.18 26.64 8.27
C LYS A 597 39.63 26.19 8.35
N VAL A 598 40.12 25.75 9.52
CA VAL A 598 41.52 25.33 9.70
C VAL A 598 41.86 24.22 8.72
N ASP A 599 41.07 23.14 8.71
CA ASP A 599 41.30 22.00 7.82
C ASP A 599 41.23 22.42 6.34
N LEU A 600 40.22 23.23 5.98
CA LEU A 600 40.06 23.75 4.62
C LEU A 600 41.22 24.66 4.18
N LEU A 601 41.73 25.50 5.07
CA LEU A 601 42.84 26.42 4.81
C LEU A 601 44.15 25.67 4.64
N LEU A 602 44.39 24.66 5.47
CA LEU A 602 45.59 23.83 5.39
C LEU A 602 45.58 23.01 4.09
N GLU A 603 44.48 22.34 3.77
CA GLU A 603 44.36 21.55 2.53
C GLU A 603 44.41 22.45 1.28
N PHE A 604 43.82 23.65 1.33
CA PHE A 604 43.93 24.62 0.24
C PHE A 604 45.38 25.13 0.07
N SER A 605 46.07 25.39 1.17
CA SER A 605 47.47 25.82 1.18
C SER A 605 48.40 24.73 0.63
N GLU A 606 48.16 23.48 1.03
CA GLU A 606 48.86 22.30 0.52
C GLU A 606 48.66 22.16 -0.99
N TRP A 607 47.43 22.28 -1.48
CA TRP A 607 47.15 22.21 -2.92
C TRP A 607 47.83 23.35 -3.70
N LEU A 608 47.81 24.58 -3.18
CA LEU A 608 48.48 25.73 -3.80
C LEU A 608 50.00 25.53 -3.87
N PHE A 609 50.59 24.98 -2.82
CA PHE A 609 52.02 24.64 -2.78
C PHE A 609 52.38 23.63 -3.87
N HIS A 610 51.65 22.51 -3.95
CA HIS A 610 51.85 21.48 -4.98
C HIS A 610 51.58 22.00 -6.40
N SER A 611 50.76 23.05 -6.54
CA SER A 611 50.43 23.68 -7.83
C SER A 611 51.41 24.82 -8.20
N ASN A 612 52.55 24.96 -7.51
CA ASN A 612 53.59 25.96 -7.74
C ASN A 612 53.15 27.43 -7.58
N PHE A 613 52.18 27.71 -6.71
CA PHE A 613 51.85 29.10 -6.35
C PHE A 613 52.93 29.70 -5.45
N SER A 614 53.08 31.04 -5.49
CA SER A 614 54.06 31.76 -4.67
C SER A 614 53.79 31.59 -3.17
N LEU A 615 54.86 31.43 -2.38
CA LEU A 615 54.81 31.41 -0.92
C LEU A 615 54.18 32.68 -0.31
N SER A 616 54.23 33.81 -1.03
CA SER A 616 53.57 35.06 -0.61
C SER A 616 52.03 34.93 -0.55
N VAL A 617 51.44 33.97 -1.27
CA VAL A 617 50.00 33.69 -1.27
C VAL A 617 49.65 32.60 -0.26
N ILE A 618 50.57 31.66 -0.02
CA ILE A 618 50.35 30.49 0.84
C ILE A 618 50.51 30.86 2.32
N ARG A 619 51.55 31.63 2.66
CA ARG A 619 51.87 31.99 4.05
C ARG A 619 50.68 32.62 4.80
N PRO A 620 49.93 33.59 4.23
CA PRO A 620 48.80 34.20 4.91
C PRO A 620 47.66 33.22 5.23
N LEU A 621 47.47 32.18 4.41
CA LEU A 621 46.43 31.18 4.65
C LEU A 621 46.78 30.28 5.84
N ILE A 622 48.06 29.93 5.98
CA ILE A 622 48.57 29.15 7.11
C ILE A 622 48.55 29.98 8.39
N GLU A 623 49.00 31.24 8.33
CA GLU A 623 48.92 32.18 9.46
C GLU A 623 47.47 32.33 9.94
N TRP A 624 46.52 32.46 9.00
CA TRP A 624 45.09 32.51 9.35
C TRP A 624 44.60 31.23 10.05
N ALA A 625 45.03 30.05 9.59
CA ALA A 625 44.67 28.79 10.24
C ALA A 625 45.26 28.70 11.66
N VAL A 626 46.50 29.16 11.87
CA VAL A 626 47.17 29.22 13.18
C VAL A 626 46.45 30.19 14.10
N ASP A 627 46.07 31.37 13.62
CA ASP A 627 45.33 32.35 14.40
C ASP A 627 44.01 31.75 14.91
N ILE A 628 43.25 31.07 14.05
CA ILE A 628 41.99 30.41 14.47
C ILE A 628 42.25 29.39 15.59
N LEU A 629 43.31 28.58 15.48
CA LEU A 629 43.68 27.61 16.53
C LEU A 629 44.08 28.29 17.84
N LEU A 630 44.80 29.40 17.80
CA LEU A 630 45.20 30.17 18.98
C LEU A 630 44.01 30.88 19.65
N PHE A 631 43.06 31.41 18.87
CA PHE A 631 41.87 32.10 19.38
C PHE A 631 40.76 31.15 19.85
N THR A 632 40.69 29.91 19.35
CA THR A 632 39.71 28.91 19.83
C THR A 632 40.12 28.27 21.15
N HIS A 633 41.42 28.27 21.49
CA HIS A 633 41.93 27.73 22.75
C HIS A 633 41.64 28.62 23.96
N THR A 634 41.44 29.93 23.75
CA THR A 634 41.15 30.91 24.82
C THR A 634 39.67 30.96 25.22
N GLN A 635 38.74 30.48 24.38
CA GLN A 635 37.30 30.43 24.67
C GLN A 635 36.82 29.18 25.43
N LYS A 636 37.65 28.13 25.55
CA LYS A 636 37.33 26.91 26.33
C LYS A 636 37.80 26.95 27.79
N THR A 637 38.56 27.97 28.17
CA THR A 637 39.14 28.16 29.52
C THR A 637 38.46 29.26 30.34
N THR A 638 37.28 29.69 29.92
CA THR A 638 36.36 30.58 30.65
C THR A 638 34.99 29.93 30.63
#